data_AF-A0A6A5ZLR8-F1
#
_entry.id   AF-A0A6A5ZLR8-F1
#
_cell.length_a   1.000
_cell.length_b   1.000
_cell.length_c   1.000
_cell.angle_alpha   90.00
_cell.angle_beta   90.00
_cell.angle_gamma   90.00
#
_symmetry.space_group_name_H-M   'P 1'
#
loop_
_entity.id
_entity.type
_entity.pdbx_description
1 polymer ?
#
loop_
_entity_poly.entity_id
_entity_poly.type
_entity_poly.pdbx_seq_one_letter_code
_entity_poly.pdbx_strand_id
1 'polypeptide(L)'
;MATGFGGGSGDSRRGVASPRPKGREAKNTFCRNVTIYGHCRYENTCPYIHDQAKLNQNENLKKRFNVDSPSFTPLQPSTNGSLAPSSRSAAISPKAANAAVFTPKSQRSTASTPNLQAKEPALEWHHQQEYQEFVPQNFENTMVDPNASASVLGYDPFNTSSAIPTITGAGHQASAINPYVQDPAAAYYQGGNTFQTAPTYHLYWPIGPQPTNLLGYQRTAHDFFIPELLREELQRKSEVARQVLPNSALPPIEQFHSLVCLDTAQHKTQLLFGYQSWVYKAVSGKDGNTYALRRLENFRLTNENAIRSVQPWKRIFNGSVVTVHDAFTTRAFGDSSLIIVMDYHPCSKSLAEEHFKQSPIPRYQGRQSASSHIPEQVLWGYIVQIASALKAIHGSGLAARLITPSKVLLTNKNRVRLNACSILDVVQFENGRPLSELQADDLLQLGRLILCIANNSPTAHLNMQKSIEHLSRSYTGRLKECVQWLLNPQTTPGTPTSPTAGGPMQKDIDTFLAGIADQMATVFDSTLHAEDTLFATLGRELESSRIARLLIKLNFINERPELDASLPVPSGSTTNPTSAWAETGERYYLKLFRDYVFHQVDANGHPVTNLAHVLDCLNKLDAGSEEKIALISRDEQNVLIVSYRELKRGVESAFQDLIKAGRTSGR
;
A
#
# COMPACT_ATOMS: atom_id res chain seq x y z
N MET A 1 69.87 29.46 29.60
CA MET A 1 68.80 30.31 29.02
C MET A 1 68.19 29.56 27.84
N ALA A 2 66.87 29.71 27.67
CA ALA A 2 66.06 29.35 26.50
C ALA A 2 65.95 27.86 26.07
N THR A 3 64.84 27.26 26.52
CA THR A 3 63.88 26.41 25.78
C THR A 3 64.38 25.49 24.66
N GLY A 4 64.20 24.18 24.86
CA GLY A 4 64.24 23.16 23.81
C GLY A 4 62.86 22.58 23.50
N PHE A 5 62.65 22.16 22.25
CA PHE A 5 61.71 21.11 21.88
C PHE A 5 62.24 20.39 20.63
N GLY A 6 62.55 19.10 20.80
CA GLY A 6 62.70 18.13 19.72
C GLY A 6 61.43 17.29 19.57
N GLY A 7 61.18 16.76 18.38
CA GLY A 7 60.03 15.93 18.00
C GLY A 7 60.02 14.54 18.65
N GLY A 8 59.15 13.60 18.27
CA GLY A 8 58.05 13.59 17.30
C GLY A 8 57.22 12.29 17.46
N SER A 9 56.06 12.31 16.80
CA SER A 9 55.26 11.17 16.29
C SER A 9 54.56 10.22 17.27
N GLY A 10 53.21 10.24 17.24
CA GLY A 10 52.34 9.25 17.87
C GLY A 10 50.85 9.60 17.75
N ASP A 11 50.22 8.99 16.74
CA ASP A 11 48.78 8.87 16.41
C ASP A 11 47.73 9.19 17.49
N SER A 12 46.69 9.96 17.14
CA SER A 12 45.47 10.12 17.96
C SER A 12 44.27 10.64 17.16
N ARG A 13 43.47 9.72 16.60
CA ARG A 13 42.04 9.92 16.40
C ARG A 13 41.36 10.13 17.76
N ARG A 14 40.90 11.35 18.06
CA ARG A 14 39.93 11.59 19.15
C ARG A 14 38.84 12.58 18.73
N GLY A 15 37.60 12.15 18.94
CA GLY A 15 36.39 12.90 18.67
C GLY A 15 36.29 14.17 19.51
N VAL A 16 35.63 15.17 18.93
CA VAL A 16 35.31 16.44 19.58
C VAL A 16 34.27 16.18 20.66
N ALA A 17 34.63 16.44 21.91
CA ALA A 17 33.75 16.35 23.06
C ALA A 17 32.82 17.57 23.16
N SER A 18 31.55 17.31 23.50
CA SER A 18 30.53 18.32 23.83
C SER A 18 30.92 19.16 25.07
N PRO A 19 30.50 20.43 25.19
CA PRO A 19 30.94 21.32 26.27
C PRO A 19 30.44 20.86 27.65
N ARG A 20 31.31 20.94 28.66
CA ARG A 20 31.00 20.67 30.07
C ARG A 20 30.22 21.86 30.68
N PRO A 21 29.06 21.67 31.33
CA PRO A 21 28.42 22.73 32.09
C PRO A 21 29.24 23.06 33.35
N LYS A 22 29.48 24.34 33.60
CA LYS A 22 30.08 24.83 34.84
C LYS A 22 29.12 24.59 36.02
N GLY A 23 29.63 23.95 37.07
CA GLY A 23 29.24 24.11 38.48
C GLY A 23 27.75 24.12 38.83
N ARG A 24 27.15 22.93 38.98
CA ARG A 24 26.12 22.71 40.02
C ARG A 24 26.56 21.51 40.86
N GLU A 25 26.67 21.70 42.16
CA GLU A 25 27.08 20.68 43.11
C GLU A 25 26.13 19.47 43.06
N ALA A 26 26.60 18.32 42.56
CA ALA A 26 25.82 17.09 42.41
C ALA A 26 25.74 16.27 43.71
N LYS A 27 25.66 16.93 44.87
CA LYS A 27 25.74 16.28 46.19
C LYS A 27 24.55 15.34 46.51
N ASN A 28 23.46 15.36 45.74
CA ASN A 28 22.24 14.59 46.03
C ASN A 28 21.66 13.81 44.82
N THR A 29 22.46 13.50 43.80
CA THR A 29 21.97 12.75 42.63
C THR A 29 22.68 11.41 42.50
N PHE A 30 21.90 10.32 42.41
CA PHE A 30 22.43 8.96 42.25
C PHE A 30 23.05 8.74 40.87
N CYS A 31 24.13 7.95 40.84
CA CYS A 31 24.82 7.61 39.61
C CYS A 31 23.94 6.70 38.74
N ARG A 32 23.55 7.21 37.56
CA ARG A 32 22.71 6.49 36.59
C ARG A 32 23.32 5.15 36.16
N ASN A 33 24.65 5.04 36.11
CA ASN A 33 25.33 3.79 35.77
C ASN A 33 25.16 2.72 36.86
N VAL A 34 25.11 3.10 38.14
CA VAL A 34 24.78 2.15 39.23
C VAL A 34 23.31 1.75 39.16
N THR A 35 22.40 2.67 38.86
CA THR A 35 20.96 2.35 38.74
C THR A 35 20.67 1.39 37.59
N ILE A 36 21.37 1.54 36.45
CA ILE A 36 21.09 0.74 35.25
C ILE A 36 21.92 -0.56 35.22
N TYR A 37 23.20 -0.49 35.60
CA TYR A 37 24.15 -1.59 35.42
C TYR A 37 24.67 -2.18 36.74
N GLY A 38 24.25 -1.66 37.89
CA GLY A 38 24.69 -2.12 39.21
C GLY A 38 26.07 -1.62 39.64
N HIS A 39 26.91 -1.11 38.72
CA HIS A 39 28.25 -0.58 39.04
C HIS A 39 28.61 0.66 38.19
N CYS A 40 29.54 1.50 38.67
CA CYS A 40 30.09 2.60 37.88
C CYS A 40 31.60 2.43 37.67
N ARG A 41 32.04 2.39 36.41
CA ARG A 41 33.47 2.25 36.04
C ARG A 41 34.37 3.35 36.61
N TYR A 42 33.82 4.51 36.95
CA TYR A 42 34.53 5.68 37.45
C TYR A 42 34.19 6.01 38.91
N GLU A 43 33.81 5.01 39.71
CA GLU A 43 33.32 5.19 41.09
C GLU A 43 34.16 6.19 41.92
N ASN A 44 35.50 6.11 41.85
CA ASN A 44 36.41 6.98 42.61
C ASN A 44 36.51 8.44 42.11
N THR A 45 35.99 8.75 40.92
CA THR A 45 36.10 10.08 40.29
C THR A 45 34.75 10.64 39.82
N CYS A 46 33.69 9.86 39.96
CA CYS A 46 32.36 10.22 39.51
C CYS A 46 31.66 11.06 40.61
N PRO A 47 31.15 12.26 40.27
CA PRO A 47 30.62 13.21 41.26
C PRO A 47 29.21 12.85 41.79
N TYR A 48 28.68 11.68 41.42
CA TYR A 48 27.33 11.20 41.75
C TYR A 48 27.37 10.08 42.80
N ILE A 49 26.27 9.86 43.53
CA ILE A 49 26.22 8.89 44.65
C ILE A 49 26.18 7.44 44.13
N HIS A 50 27.06 6.57 44.65
CA HIS A 50 27.17 5.14 44.26
C HIS A 50 26.71 4.14 45.35
N ASP A 51 26.31 4.62 46.53
CA ASP A 51 25.91 3.77 47.65
C ASP A 51 24.54 3.11 47.41
N GLN A 52 24.55 1.80 47.10
CA GLN A 52 23.35 0.99 46.85
C GLN A 52 22.44 0.85 48.08
N ALA A 53 22.96 0.97 49.30
CA ALA A 53 22.15 0.82 50.52
C ALA A 53 21.17 1.99 50.72
N LYS A 54 21.49 3.18 50.17
CA LYS A 54 20.61 4.36 50.19
C LYS A 54 19.57 4.40 49.07
N LEU A 55 19.71 3.54 48.06
CA LEU A 55 18.78 3.45 46.93
C LEU A 55 17.49 2.69 47.29
N ASN A 56 17.56 1.80 48.29
CA ASN A 56 16.45 0.95 48.74
C ASN A 56 15.57 1.56 49.86
N GLN A 57 15.86 2.77 50.36
CA GLN A 57 15.08 3.44 51.42
C GLN A 57 14.28 4.67 50.94
N ASN A 58 13.93 4.78 49.66
CA ASN A 58 13.24 5.99 49.18
C ASN A 58 11.71 5.95 49.42
N GLU A 59 11.30 6.39 50.61
CA GLU A 59 9.94 6.78 51.04
C GLU A 59 9.43 8.03 50.27
N ASN A 60 9.35 7.97 48.93
CA ASN A 60 8.77 9.05 48.11
C ASN A 60 7.83 8.55 46.99
N LEU A 61 7.40 7.28 47.04
CA LEU A 61 6.40 6.74 46.12
C LEU A 61 4.95 7.08 46.52
N LYS A 62 4.73 7.91 47.55
CA LYS A 62 3.39 8.28 48.05
C LYS A 62 3.28 9.75 48.43
N LYS A 63 3.52 10.69 47.50
CA LYS A 63 2.92 12.04 47.60
C LYS A 63 2.41 12.51 46.25
N ARG A 64 1.11 12.84 46.28
CA ARG A 64 0.27 13.40 45.23
C ARG A 64 0.90 14.69 44.70
N PHE A 65 0.94 14.88 43.38
CA PHE A 65 1.18 16.19 42.81
C PHE A 65 -0.13 16.96 42.70
N ASN A 66 -0.15 18.06 43.45
CA ASN A 66 -1.13 19.14 43.40
C ASN A 66 -0.87 20.02 42.17
N VAL A 67 -1.94 20.62 41.66
CA VAL A 67 -2.03 21.44 40.46
C VAL A 67 -1.57 22.87 40.77
N ASP A 68 -0.61 23.40 40.01
CA ASP A 68 -0.59 24.78 39.48
C ASP A 68 0.78 25.10 38.85
N SER A 69 0.82 25.18 37.52
CA SER A 69 1.87 25.87 36.77
C SER A 69 1.30 26.32 35.42
N PRO A 70 1.59 27.56 34.97
CA PRO A 70 0.82 28.25 33.94
C PRO A 70 0.97 27.64 32.53
N SER A 71 -0.13 27.70 31.78
CA SER A 71 -0.29 27.16 30.42
C SER A 71 0.64 27.81 29.40
N PHE A 72 1.15 26.97 28.49
CA PHE A 72 1.92 27.32 27.32
C PHE A 72 0.96 27.73 26.19
N THR A 73 0.92 29.01 25.83
CA THR A 73 0.08 29.54 24.73
C THR A 73 0.91 29.59 23.44
N PRO A 74 0.55 28.87 22.36
CA PRO A 74 1.18 29.05 21.06
C PRO A 74 0.59 30.26 20.32
N LEU A 75 1.46 31.11 19.77
CA LEU A 75 1.10 32.29 18.97
C LEU A 75 0.55 31.86 17.59
N GLN A 76 -0.63 32.36 17.22
CA GLN A 76 -1.18 32.30 15.85
C GLN A 76 -0.65 33.47 14.98
N PRO A 77 -0.53 33.29 13.65
CA PRO A 77 -0.18 34.36 12.73
C PRO A 77 -1.40 35.24 12.42
N SER A 78 -1.30 36.54 12.64
CA SER A 78 -2.33 37.52 12.25
C SER A 78 -1.97 38.23 10.95
N THR A 79 -2.97 38.28 10.07
CA THR A 79 -3.02 38.99 8.80
C THR A 79 -3.23 40.51 8.99
N ASN A 80 -2.76 41.29 8.01
CA ASN A 80 -2.87 42.75 7.89
C ASN A 80 -4.25 43.33 8.23
N GLY A 81 -4.29 44.44 8.99
CA GLY A 81 -5.44 45.33 9.04
C GLY A 81 -5.49 46.34 10.20
N SER A 82 -5.15 47.60 9.90
CA SER A 82 -5.67 48.87 10.46
C SER A 82 -5.50 49.26 11.96
N LEU A 83 -4.58 50.22 12.16
CA LEU A 83 -4.75 51.58 12.77
C LEU A 83 -5.22 51.78 14.24
N ALA A 84 -4.24 52.06 15.12
CA ALA A 84 -4.13 53.16 16.13
C ALA A 84 -5.12 53.29 17.34
N PRO A 85 -4.79 54.04 18.44
CA PRO A 85 -3.49 54.38 19.07
C PRO A 85 -3.40 54.30 20.63
N SER A 86 -2.17 54.08 21.14
CA SER A 86 -1.50 54.57 22.39
C SER A 86 -2.14 54.32 23.79
N SER A 87 -1.39 54.05 24.87
CA SER A 87 -0.21 54.79 25.34
C SER A 87 0.60 54.08 26.46
N ARG A 88 1.88 54.46 26.56
CA ARG A 88 2.89 54.30 27.65
C ARG A 88 3.56 52.92 27.80
N SER A 89 4.86 52.72 28.01
CA SER A 89 6.16 53.41 27.81
C SER A 89 7.15 52.72 28.76
N ALA A 90 8.19 52.03 28.26
CA ALA A 90 9.50 51.86 28.91
C ALA A 90 10.44 51.10 27.95
N ALA A 91 11.70 51.56 27.88
CA ALA A 91 12.63 51.43 26.76
C ALA A 91 13.78 50.40 27.00
N ILE A 92 14.75 50.39 26.06
CA ILE A 92 16.13 49.82 26.08
C ILE A 92 16.24 48.41 25.45
N SER A 93 17.12 48.05 24.51
CA SER A 93 18.17 48.68 23.66
C SER A 93 18.65 47.62 22.61
N PRO A 94 19.19 47.98 21.42
CA PRO A 94 19.27 47.10 20.26
C PRO A 94 20.65 46.44 20.06
N LYS A 95 20.67 45.14 19.73
CA LYS A 95 21.80 44.50 19.04
C LYS A 95 21.33 43.26 18.28
N ALA A 96 21.79 43.13 17.04
CA ALA A 96 21.62 42.00 16.11
C ALA A 96 20.32 41.97 15.27
N ALA A 97 20.09 43.03 14.48
CA ALA A 97 19.38 42.92 13.22
C ALA A 97 20.42 42.89 12.09
N ASN A 98 20.65 41.72 11.49
CA ASN A 98 21.28 41.57 10.18
C ASN A 98 21.05 40.14 9.66
N ALA A 99 19.90 39.94 8.99
CA ALA A 99 19.74 38.92 7.97
C ALA A 99 18.68 39.42 6.99
N ALA A 100 19.06 39.55 5.71
CA ALA A 100 18.22 40.08 4.65
C ALA A 100 17.18 39.06 4.17
N VAL A 101 15.99 39.57 3.82
CA VAL A 101 14.86 38.82 3.25
C VAL A 101 14.94 38.85 1.71
N PHE A 102 14.72 37.70 1.09
CA PHE A 102 14.82 37.45 -0.35
C PHE A 102 13.57 37.91 -1.10
N THR A 103 13.73 38.68 -2.20
CA THR A 103 12.71 38.83 -3.26
C THR A 103 13.37 38.95 -4.65
N PRO A 104 12.78 38.37 -5.72
CA PRO A 104 13.45 38.18 -7.02
C PRO A 104 13.04 39.24 -8.07
N LYS A 105 13.93 39.55 -9.02
CA LYS A 105 13.58 40.02 -10.40
C LYS A 105 14.78 40.05 -11.36
N SER A 106 14.63 39.33 -12.46
CA SER A 106 15.02 39.59 -13.87
C SER A 106 15.97 40.75 -14.21
N GLN A 107 17.11 40.46 -14.86
CA GLN A 107 17.46 40.97 -16.21
C GLN A 107 18.81 40.41 -16.76
N ARG A 108 18.90 40.41 -18.10
CA ARG A 108 19.98 39.99 -19.00
C ARG A 108 21.36 40.63 -18.70
N SER A 109 22.45 39.95 -19.08
CA SER A 109 23.33 40.32 -20.22
C SER A 109 24.72 39.63 -20.21
N THR A 110 25.13 39.20 -21.41
CA THR A 110 26.49 39.23 -22.01
C THR A 110 27.68 38.45 -21.42
N ALA A 111 28.12 37.48 -22.24
CA ALA A 111 29.45 36.94 -22.51
C ALA A 111 30.70 37.51 -21.79
N SER A 112 31.56 36.61 -21.32
CA SER A 112 33.01 36.60 -21.61
C SER A 112 33.64 35.25 -21.23
N THR A 113 34.33 34.61 -22.19
CA THR A 113 35.32 33.54 -22.00
C THR A 113 36.60 34.05 -21.33
N PRO A 114 37.36 33.17 -20.68
CA PRO A 114 38.78 33.06 -21.08
C PRO A 114 39.29 31.61 -21.20
N ASN A 115 40.53 31.56 -21.67
CA ASN A 115 41.18 30.59 -22.54
C ASN A 115 42.05 29.54 -21.79
N LEU A 116 42.46 28.53 -22.56
CA LEU A 116 43.30 27.36 -22.29
C LEU A 116 44.75 27.65 -21.85
N GLN A 117 45.30 26.78 -20.99
CA GLN A 117 46.72 26.36 -20.84
C GLN A 117 46.79 25.36 -19.65
N ALA A 118 47.55 24.28 -19.54
CA ALA A 118 48.34 23.39 -20.40
C ALA A 118 48.64 22.11 -19.56
N LYS A 119 48.87 20.93 -20.20
CA LYS A 119 49.46 19.69 -19.60
C LYS A 119 50.85 19.99 -18.99
N GLU A 120 51.42 19.32 -17.98
CA GLU A 120 51.56 17.91 -17.50
C GLU A 120 52.41 17.95 -16.17
N PRO A 121 52.85 16.85 -15.48
CA PRO A 121 52.54 15.42 -15.56
C PRO A 121 52.19 14.76 -14.19
N ALA A 122 51.95 13.44 -14.26
CA ALA A 122 51.51 12.53 -13.20
C ALA A 122 52.46 12.35 -12.00
N LEU A 123 51.88 12.01 -10.84
CA LEU A 123 52.55 11.38 -9.70
C LEU A 123 51.75 10.13 -9.32
N GLU A 124 52.28 8.96 -9.68
CA GLU A 124 51.86 7.66 -9.17
C GLU A 124 52.11 7.55 -7.66
N TRP A 125 51.17 6.96 -6.94
CA TRP A 125 51.43 6.29 -5.67
C TRP A 125 50.74 4.92 -5.69
N HIS A 126 51.57 3.88 -5.87
CA HIS A 126 51.23 2.52 -5.51
C HIS A 126 51.13 2.39 -3.98
N HIS A 127 50.09 1.74 -3.48
CA HIS A 127 50.26 0.83 -2.35
C HIS A 127 49.17 -0.25 -2.28
N GLN A 128 49.66 -1.48 -2.26
CA GLN A 128 48.98 -2.72 -1.93
C GLN A 128 48.35 -2.65 -0.53
N GLN A 129 47.10 -3.09 -0.40
CA GLN A 129 46.65 -3.89 0.75
C GLN A 129 45.62 -4.92 0.27
N GLU A 130 45.95 -6.18 0.54
CA GLU A 130 45.14 -7.36 0.28
C GLU A 130 43.81 -7.29 1.06
N TYR A 131 42.71 -7.56 0.36
CA TYR A 131 41.47 -8.01 0.97
C TYR A 131 41.27 -9.47 0.57
N GLN A 132 41.16 -10.38 1.54
CA GLN A 132 40.77 -11.76 1.28
C GLN A 132 39.31 -11.82 0.85
N GLU A 133 39.09 -12.24 -0.38
CA GLU A 133 37.79 -12.58 -0.94
C GLU A 133 37.40 -14.01 -0.51
N PHE A 134 36.20 -14.16 0.04
CA PHE A 134 35.63 -15.44 0.43
C PHE A 134 35.11 -16.17 -0.82
N VAL A 135 35.84 -17.21 -1.24
CA VAL A 135 35.44 -18.12 -2.32
C VAL A 135 34.80 -19.37 -1.71
N PRO A 136 33.52 -19.69 -1.98
CA PRO A 136 32.98 -21.01 -1.69
C PRO A 136 33.66 -22.05 -2.60
N GLN A 137 34.33 -23.02 -1.97
CA GLN A 137 35.04 -24.10 -2.64
C GLN A 137 34.12 -24.94 -3.54
N ASN A 138 34.64 -25.26 -4.72
CA ASN A 138 34.21 -26.36 -5.58
C ASN A 138 34.10 -27.66 -4.78
N PHE A 139 32.95 -28.33 -4.89
CA PHE A 139 32.84 -29.73 -4.47
C PHE A 139 33.52 -30.62 -5.52
N GLU A 140 34.49 -31.38 -5.02
CA GLU A 140 35.35 -32.30 -5.73
C GLU A 140 34.59 -33.57 -6.14
N ASN A 141 34.78 -34.00 -7.39
CA ASN A 141 34.31 -35.28 -7.91
C ASN A 141 34.98 -36.43 -7.16
N THR A 142 34.18 -37.25 -6.47
CA THR A 142 34.63 -38.56 -5.99
C THR A 142 34.28 -39.64 -7.01
N MET A 143 35.30 -40.38 -7.42
CA MET A 143 35.24 -41.53 -8.32
C MET A 143 34.38 -42.65 -7.71
N VAL A 144 33.53 -43.26 -8.55
CA VAL A 144 32.71 -44.43 -8.20
C VAL A 144 33.46 -45.72 -8.60
N ASP A 145 33.62 -46.62 -7.63
CA ASP A 145 34.15 -47.98 -7.76
C ASP A 145 33.14 -48.89 -8.49
N PRO A 146 33.53 -49.63 -9.55
CA PRO A 146 32.60 -50.38 -10.40
C PRO A 146 32.33 -51.79 -9.86
N ASN A 147 31.61 -51.95 -8.74
CA ASN A 147 30.96 -53.23 -8.43
C ASN A 147 29.83 -53.16 -7.38
N ALA A 148 28.74 -52.46 -7.68
CA ALA A 148 27.47 -52.70 -6.99
C ALA A 148 26.30 -52.50 -7.96
N SER A 149 25.49 -53.54 -8.08
CA SER A 149 24.40 -53.72 -9.02
C SER A 149 23.11 -53.00 -8.60
N ALA A 150 22.35 -52.61 -9.62
CA ALA A 150 20.89 -52.42 -9.68
C ALA A 150 20.30 -50.99 -9.63
N SER A 151 19.46 -50.75 -10.66
CA SER A 151 18.38 -49.75 -10.83
C SER A 151 18.74 -48.28 -11.08
N VAL A 152 18.72 -47.93 -12.36
CA VAL A 152 18.58 -46.57 -12.93
C VAL A 152 17.18 -46.04 -12.63
N LEU A 153 17.06 -44.89 -11.97
CA LEU A 153 15.85 -44.06 -11.96
C LEU A 153 16.22 -42.63 -12.35
N GLY A 154 15.55 -42.14 -13.39
CA GLY A 154 15.59 -40.74 -13.82
C GLY A 154 14.96 -39.83 -12.76
N TYR A 155 15.57 -38.68 -12.57
CA TYR A 155 15.12 -37.63 -11.67
C TYR A 155 14.01 -36.81 -12.36
N ASP A 156 12.77 -36.96 -11.91
CA ASP A 156 11.61 -36.12 -12.26
C ASP A 156 11.21 -35.28 -11.02
N PRO A 157 11.26 -33.94 -11.09
CA PRO A 157 11.04 -33.07 -9.94
C PRO A 157 9.57 -32.90 -9.51
N PHE A 158 8.61 -33.68 -10.04
CA PHE A 158 7.18 -33.53 -9.72
C PHE A 158 6.53 -34.64 -8.88
N ASN A 159 7.28 -35.60 -8.32
CA ASN A 159 6.67 -36.68 -7.55
C ASN A 159 7.30 -36.88 -6.17
N THR A 160 6.74 -36.25 -5.13
CA THR A 160 7.05 -36.58 -3.73
C THR A 160 6.01 -37.56 -3.19
N SER A 161 6.35 -38.85 -3.20
CA SER A 161 5.62 -39.89 -2.48
C SER A 161 5.77 -39.69 -0.97
N SER A 162 4.65 -39.44 -0.30
CA SER A 162 4.52 -39.34 1.15
C SER A 162 4.69 -40.70 1.82
N ALA A 163 5.68 -40.84 2.70
CA ALA A 163 5.73 -41.89 3.71
C ALA A 163 5.97 -41.24 5.09
N ILE A 164 4.96 -41.27 5.96
CA ILE A 164 5.09 -40.99 7.40
C ILE A 164 4.40 -42.12 8.17
N PRO A 165 5.02 -42.70 9.20
CA PRO A 165 4.42 -43.74 10.02
C PRO A 165 3.45 -43.15 11.06
N THR A 166 2.34 -43.85 11.25
CA THR A 166 1.28 -43.58 12.23
C THR A 166 1.74 -43.70 13.68
N ILE A 167 1.50 -42.65 14.48
CA ILE A 167 1.37 -42.72 15.94
C ILE A 167 -0.01 -42.15 16.32
N THR A 168 -0.84 -43.01 16.89
CA THR A 168 -2.17 -42.71 17.41
C THR A 168 -2.10 -42.06 18.79
N GLY A 169 -2.73 -40.90 18.96
CA GLY A 169 -2.99 -40.27 20.26
C GLY A 169 -4.40 -39.68 20.29
N ALA A 170 -5.26 -40.26 21.12
CA ALA A 170 -6.67 -39.90 21.26
C ALA A 170 -6.84 -38.58 22.05
N GLY A 171 -7.60 -37.64 21.48
CA GLY A 171 -8.06 -36.43 22.14
C GLY A 171 -9.11 -35.74 21.27
N HIS A 172 -10.38 -35.84 21.65
CA HIS A 172 -11.51 -35.34 20.88
C HIS A 172 -11.51 -33.80 20.83
N GLN A 173 -11.34 -33.23 19.63
CA GLN A 173 -11.80 -31.87 19.30
C GLN A 173 -12.89 -31.97 18.24
N ALA A 174 -13.99 -31.25 18.46
CA ALA A 174 -15.13 -31.20 17.55
C ALA A 174 -14.69 -30.77 16.14
N SER A 175 -15.11 -31.54 15.15
CA SER A 175 -14.76 -31.41 13.74
C SER A 175 -15.13 -30.02 13.20
N ALA A 176 -14.15 -29.32 12.63
CA ALA A 176 -14.38 -28.14 11.81
C ALA A 176 -15.19 -28.56 10.56
N ILE A 177 -16.37 -27.99 10.36
CA ILE A 177 -17.17 -28.24 9.15
C ILE A 177 -16.42 -27.61 7.97
N ASN A 178 -15.88 -28.44 7.09
CA ASN A 178 -15.25 -27.98 5.87
C ASN A 178 -16.35 -27.45 4.92
N PRO A 179 -16.35 -26.16 4.52
CA PRO A 179 -17.35 -25.61 3.61
C PRO A 179 -17.34 -26.25 2.21
N TYR A 180 -16.34 -27.09 1.92
CA TYR A 180 -16.21 -27.89 0.71
C TYR A 180 -16.67 -29.35 0.89
N VAL A 181 -17.26 -29.73 2.03
CA VAL A 181 -17.73 -31.11 2.29
C VAL A 181 -19.22 -31.09 2.57
N GLN A 182 -19.98 -31.88 1.80
CA GLN A 182 -21.44 -31.91 1.83
C GLN A 182 -22.02 -33.14 2.57
N ASP A 183 -21.18 -34.03 3.11
CA ASP A 183 -21.62 -35.30 3.69
C ASP A 183 -20.96 -35.60 5.07
N PRO A 184 -21.74 -35.78 6.16
CA PRO A 184 -21.21 -36.15 7.47
C PRO A 184 -20.53 -37.52 7.51
N ALA A 185 -20.78 -38.38 6.51
CA ALA A 185 -20.22 -39.74 6.44
C ALA A 185 -18.81 -39.80 5.79
N ALA A 186 -18.34 -38.70 5.18
CA ALA A 186 -17.08 -38.66 4.45
C ALA A 186 -15.89 -38.11 5.26
N ALA A 187 -16.01 -38.00 6.59
CA ALA A 187 -14.98 -37.46 7.46
C ALA A 187 -13.68 -38.30 7.56
N TYR A 188 -13.60 -39.44 6.87
CA TYR A 188 -12.47 -40.38 6.97
C TYR A 188 -11.37 -40.19 5.91
N TYR A 189 -11.63 -39.41 4.85
CA TYR A 189 -10.58 -39.02 3.90
C TYR A 189 -10.25 -37.55 4.12
N GLN A 190 -9.21 -37.30 4.93
CA GLN A 190 -8.48 -36.04 4.92
C GLN A 190 -7.95 -35.81 3.51
N GLY A 191 -8.71 -35.04 2.71
CA GLY A 191 -8.21 -34.48 1.46
C GLY A 191 -6.95 -33.69 1.79
N GLY A 192 -5.80 -34.18 1.31
CA GLY A 192 -4.50 -33.57 1.54
C GLY A 192 -4.57 -32.08 1.24
N ASN A 193 -3.93 -31.29 2.10
CA ASN A 193 -3.69 -29.86 1.95
C ASN A 193 -3.80 -29.46 0.48
N THR A 194 -4.88 -28.77 0.11
CA THR A 194 -4.86 -27.91 -1.06
C THR A 194 -3.62 -27.07 -0.88
N PHE A 195 -2.57 -27.37 -1.65
CA PHE A 195 -1.37 -26.56 -1.70
C PHE A 195 -1.86 -25.16 -2.03
N GLN A 196 -2.02 -24.33 -1.01
CA GLN A 196 -1.86 -22.91 -1.15
C GLN A 196 -0.41 -22.80 -1.55
N THR A 197 -0.13 -22.85 -2.85
CA THR A 197 1.08 -22.23 -3.35
C THR A 197 1.00 -20.83 -2.79
N ALA A 198 1.81 -20.56 -1.75
CA ALA A 198 2.00 -19.21 -1.29
C ALA A 198 2.28 -18.40 -2.55
N PRO A 199 1.66 -17.22 -2.69
CA PRO A 199 1.82 -16.43 -3.90
C PRO A 199 3.31 -16.35 -4.21
N THR A 200 3.69 -16.63 -5.45
CA THR A 200 5.10 -16.59 -5.87
C THR A 200 5.59 -15.15 -5.92
N TYR A 201 5.64 -14.50 -4.75
CA TYR A 201 6.22 -13.18 -4.52
C TYR A 201 7.72 -13.18 -4.79
N HIS A 202 8.33 -14.37 -4.89
CA HIS A 202 9.76 -14.56 -5.14
C HIS A 202 10.20 -14.16 -6.56
N LEU A 203 9.28 -13.99 -7.51
CA LEU A 203 9.62 -13.47 -8.85
C LEU A 203 9.91 -11.96 -8.84
N TYR A 204 9.49 -11.25 -7.77
CA TYR A 204 9.68 -9.81 -7.60
C TYR A 204 10.30 -9.57 -6.21
N TRP A 205 11.47 -10.15 -5.99
CA TRP A 205 12.24 -10.02 -4.75
C TRP A 205 12.60 -8.55 -4.47
N PRO A 206 12.35 -8.01 -3.26
CA PRO A 206 12.74 -6.66 -2.92
C PRO A 206 14.27 -6.55 -2.88
N ILE A 207 14.81 -5.61 -3.65
CA ILE A 207 16.23 -5.29 -3.71
C ILE A 207 16.69 -4.71 -2.37
N GLY A 208 17.92 -5.03 -1.98
CA GLY A 208 18.57 -4.70 -0.70
C GLY A 208 18.73 -3.20 -0.41
N PRO A 209 19.59 -2.82 0.55
CA PRO A 209 19.63 -1.47 1.09
C PRO A 209 19.75 -0.41 0.00
N GLN A 210 18.76 0.47 -0.08
CA GLN A 210 18.74 1.62 -0.98
C GLN A 210 19.87 2.59 -0.57
N PRO A 211 20.64 3.13 -1.52
CA PRO A 211 21.65 4.13 -1.20
C PRO A 211 20.98 5.38 -0.60
N THR A 212 21.28 5.69 0.66
CA THR A 212 20.59 6.74 1.43
C THR A 212 21.13 8.16 1.18
N ASN A 213 22.19 8.30 0.37
CA ASN A 213 22.90 9.56 0.15
C ASN A 213 23.00 9.91 -1.34
N LEU A 214 21.86 9.94 -2.03
CA LEU A 214 21.80 10.36 -3.43
C LEU A 214 21.77 11.88 -3.54
N LEU A 215 22.47 12.41 -4.54
CA LEU A 215 22.37 13.83 -4.92
C LEU A 215 21.00 14.11 -5.55
N GLY A 216 20.56 15.38 -5.53
CA GLY A 216 19.22 15.76 -6.00
C GLY A 216 18.89 15.41 -7.45
N TYR A 217 19.89 15.17 -8.31
CA TYR A 217 19.73 14.72 -9.69
C TYR A 217 19.89 13.20 -9.87
N GLN A 218 20.40 12.50 -8.86
CA GLN A 218 20.58 11.05 -8.90
C GLN A 218 19.27 10.35 -8.54
N ARG A 219 18.97 9.30 -9.28
CA ARG A 219 17.77 8.47 -9.10
C ARG A 219 18.18 7.02 -9.11
N THR A 220 17.49 6.22 -8.30
CA THR A 220 17.58 4.77 -8.39
C THR A 220 16.71 4.27 -9.53
N ALA A 221 16.93 3.02 -9.98
CA ALA A 221 16.08 2.41 -11.00
C ALA A 221 14.59 2.36 -10.57
N HIS A 222 14.31 2.25 -9.28
CA HIS A 222 12.95 2.18 -8.74
C HIS A 222 12.19 3.52 -8.80
N ASP A 223 12.90 4.65 -8.80
CA ASP A 223 12.26 5.97 -8.81
C ASP A 223 11.52 6.26 -10.12
N PHE A 224 11.89 5.56 -11.21
CA PHE A 224 11.31 5.73 -12.53
C PHE A 224 9.98 4.98 -12.74
N PHE A 225 9.69 3.99 -11.89
CA PHE A 225 8.52 3.10 -12.06
C PHE A 225 7.52 3.26 -10.93
N ILE A 226 6.45 2.46 -10.98
CA ILE A 226 5.45 2.39 -9.92
C ILE A 226 6.08 2.12 -8.54
N PRO A 227 5.66 2.84 -7.47
CA PRO A 227 6.16 2.58 -6.12
C PRO A 227 5.90 1.15 -5.65
N GLU A 228 6.87 0.59 -4.94
CA GLU A 228 6.90 -0.84 -4.58
C GLU A 228 5.66 -1.30 -3.80
N LEU A 229 5.28 -0.58 -2.75
CA LEU A 229 4.12 -0.93 -1.93
C LEU A 229 2.82 -0.96 -2.74
N LEU A 230 2.67 -0.04 -3.70
CA LEU A 230 1.50 0.02 -4.58
C LEU A 230 1.54 -1.14 -5.59
N ARG A 231 2.72 -1.43 -6.16
CA ARG A 231 2.93 -2.56 -7.06
C ARG A 231 2.54 -3.88 -6.40
N GLU A 232 3.07 -4.14 -5.21
CA GLU A 232 2.74 -5.33 -4.42
C GLU A 232 1.23 -5.40 -4.10
N GLU A 233 0.61 -4.27 -3.76
CA GLU A 233 -0.83 -4.23 -3.47
C GLU A 233 -1.67 -4.60 -4.68
N LEU A 234 -1.37 -4.01 -5.84
CA LEU A 234 -2.10 -4.29 -7.09
C LEU A 234 -1.90 -5.73 -7.56
N GLN A 235 -0.68 -6.26 -7.47
CA GLN A 235 -0.38 -7.66 -7.81
C GLN A 235 -1.15 -8.63 -6.90
N ARG A 236 -1.10 -8.42 -5.59
CA ARG A 236 -1.84 -9.24 -4.62
C ARG A 236 -3.35 -9.23 -4.91
N LYS A 237 -3.93 -8.05 -5.17
CA LYS A 237 -5.35 -7.93 -5.53
C LYS A 237 -5.68 -8.67 -6.82
N SER A 238 -4.83 -8.54 -7.84
CA SER A 238 -5.00 -9.20 -9.14
C SER A 238 -4.90 -10.72 -9.04
N GLU A 239 -3.98 -11.24 -8.24
CA GLU A 239 -3.82 -12.68 -8.02
C GLU A 239 -5.01 -13.27 -7.25
N VAL A 240 -5.39 -12.66 -6.13
CA VAL A 240 -6.55 -13.09 -5.35
C VAL A 240 -7.84 -13.02 -6.18
N ALA A 241 -7.98 -12.01 -7.03
CA ALA A 241 -9.12 -11.91 -7.95
C ALA A 241 -9.16 -13.07 -8.97
N ARG A 242 -8.00 -13.48 -9.50
CA ARG A 242 -7.87 -14.57 -10.49
C ARG A 242 -7.81 -15.97 -9.90
N GLN A 243 -7.65 -16.10 -8.58
CA GLN A 243 -7.59 -17.41 -7.91
C GLN A 243 -8.82 -18.27 -8.24
N VAL A 244 -8.62 -19.49 -8.73
CA VAL A 244 -9.70 -20.46 -8.92
C VAL A 244 -9.37 -21.75 -8.18
N LEU A 245 -10.38 -22.54 -7.84
CA LEU A 245 -10.23 -23.87 -7.26
C LEU A 245 -10.65 -24.91 -8.30
N PRO A 246 -9.71 -25.53 -9.05
CA PRO A 246 -10.04 -26.42 -10.17
C PRO A 246 -10.86 -27.65 -9.75
N ASN A 247 -10.58 -28.20 -8.57
CA ASN A 247 -11.22 -29.40 -8.03
C ASN A 247 -12.14 -29.07 -6.84
N SER A 248 -12.90 -27.99 -6.94
CA SER A 248 -13.86 -27.60 -5.90
C SER A 248 -15.08 -28.52 -5.91
N ALA A 249 -15.53 -28.98 -4.75
CA ALA A 249 -16.80 -29.69 -4.59
C ALA A 249 -18.02 -28.75 -4.66
N LEU A 250 -17.81 -27.44 -4.74
CA LEU A 250 -18.90 -26.47 -4.84
C LEU A 250 -19.54 -26.52 -6.23
N PRO A 251 -20.87 -26.67 -6.33
CA PRO A 251 -21.55 -26.73 -7.61
C PRO A 251 -21.58 -25.35 -8.29
N PRO A 252 -21.65 -25.29 -9.64
CA PRO A 252 -22.02 -24.07 -10.33
C PRO A 252 -23.47 -23.68 -9.97
N ILE A 253 -23.77 -22.38 -9.98
CA ILE A 253 -25.05 -21.84 -9.51
C ILE A 253 -25.56 -20.84 -10.53
N GLU A 254 -26.66 -21.16 -11.19
CA GLU A 254 -27.20 -20.35 -12.28
C GLU A 254 -26.10 -20.06 -13.32
N GLN A 255 -25.83 -18.78 -13.62
CA GLN A 255 -24.74 -18.34 -14.49
C GLN A 255 -23.35 -18.27 -13.81
N PHE A 256 -23.23 -18.56 -12.51
CA PHE A 256 -21.99 -18.38 -11.76
C PHE A 256 -21.21 -19.68 -11.61
N HIS A 257 -19.90 -19.61 -11.84
CA HIS A 257 -18.98 -20.73 -11.73
C HIS A 257 -17.70 -20.36 -10.98
N SER A 258 -16.81 -21.34 -10.78
CA SER A 258 -15.51 -21.18 -10.11
C SER A 258 -15.62 -20.57 -8.70
N LEU A 259 -16.58 -21.07 -7.91
CA LEU A 259 -16.83 -20.57 -6.57
C LEU A 259 -15.64 -20.83 -5.63
N VAL A 260 -15.23 -19.77 -4.93
CA VAL A 260 -14.20 -19.81 -3.88
C VAL A 260 -14.76 -19.20 -2.61
N CYS A 261 -14.80 -19.97 -1.52
CA CYS A 261 -15.29 -19.45 -0.23
C CYS A 261 -14.29 -18.43 0.34
N LEU A 262 -14.78 -17.25 0.72
CA LEU A 262 -13.98 -16.16 1.28
C LEU A 262 -13.93 -16.20 2.81
N ASP A 263 -14.86 -16.89 3.45
CA ASP A 263 -14.90 -17.04 4.90
C ASP A 263 -13.90 -18.12 5.35
N THR A 264 -12.70 -17.69 5.77
CA THR A 264 -11.60 -18.59 6.15
C THR A 264 -11.59 -19.01 7.62
N ALA A 265 -12.29 -18.28 8.47
CA ALA A 265 -12.41 -18.60 9.90
C ALA A 265 -13.88 -18.88 10.22
N GLN A 266 -14.16 -20.05 10.81
CA GLN A 266 -15.44 -20.33 11.46
C GLN A 266 -15.56 -19.50 12.75
N HIS A 267 -15.61 -18.18 12.62
CA HIS A 267 -16.19 -17.40 13.70
C HIS A 267 -17.66 -17.81 13.77
N LYS A 268 -18.12 -18.19 14.96
CA LYS A 268 -19.54 -18.26 15.32
C LYS A 268 -20.15 -16.91 14.93
N THR A 269 -20.59 -16.82 13.68
CA THR A 269 -21.00 -15.57 13.09
C THR A 269 -22.28 -15.23 13.83
N GLN A 270 -22.28 -14.10 14.54
CA GLN A 270 -23.54 -13.60 15.10
C GLN A 270 -24.57 -13.65 13.96
N LEU A 271 -25.72 -14.27 14.22
CA LEU A 271 -26.79 -14.43 13.26
C LEU A 271 -27.47 -13.08 13.01
N LEU A 272 -26.71 -12.10 12.51
CA LEU A 272 -27.14 -10.72 12.27
C LEU A 272 -28.29 -10.67 11.26
N PHE A 273 -28.35 -11.65 10.36
CA PHE A 273 -29.44 -11.83 9.41
C PHE A 273 -30.51 -12.82 9.89
N GLY A 274 -30.33 -13.47 11.05
CA GLY A 274 -31.16 -14.61 11.49
C GLY A 274 -30.79 -15.95 10.83
N TYR A 275 -29.88 -15.96 9.85
CA TYR A 275 -29.41 -17.14 9.12
C TYR A 275 -27.89 -17.25 9.18
N GLN A 276 -27.40 -18.49 9.04
CA GLN A 276 -25.98 -18.71 8.78
C GLN A 276 -25.66 -18.16 7.38
N SER A 277 -24.60 -17.36 7.28
CA SER A 277 -24.23 -16.69 6.04
C SER A 277 -22.82 -17.05 5.59
N TRP A 278 -22.66 -17.24 4.28
CA TRP A 278 -21.38 -17.51 3.63
C TRP A 278 -21.16 -16.52 2.50
N VAL A 279 -19.92 -16.18 2.19
CA VAL A 279 -19.54 -15.34 1.05
C VAL A 279 -18.62 -16.12 0.12
N TYR A 280 -19.01 -16.22 -1.14
CA TYR A 280 -18.23 -16.85 -2.19
C TYR A 280 -17.81 -15.80 -3.21
N LYS A 281 -16.58 -15.89 -3.69
CA LYS A 281 -16.18 -15.27 -4.95
C LYS A 281 -16.63 -16.18 -6.08
N ALA A 282 -17.24 -15.65 -7.12
CA ALA A 282 -17.63 -16.41 -8.30
C ALA A 282 -17.44 -15.60 -9.59
N VAL A 283 -17.26 -16.29 -10.71
CA VAL A 283 -17.18 -15.68 -12.04
C VAL A 283 -18.52 -15.85 -12.74
N SER A 284 -19.03 -14.79 -13.34
CA SER A 284 -20.26 -14.80 -14.13
C SER A 284 -19.96 -15.28 -15.55
N GLY A 285 -20.67 -16.31 -16.00
CA GLY A 285 -20.60 -16.80 -17.38
C GLY A 285 -21.23 -15.87 -18.42
N LYS A 286 -21.95 -14.82 -17.98
CA LYS A 286 -22.60 -13.86 -18.90
C LYS A 286 -21.64 -12.79 -19.41
N ASP A 287 -20.78 -12.27 -18.54
CA ASP A 287 -19.92 -11.12 -18.80
C ASP A 287 -18.45 -11.34 -18.42
N GLY A 288 -18.11 -12.49 -17.82
CA GLY A 288 -16.76 -12.82 -17.39
C GLY A 288 -16.28 -12.05 -16.14
N ASN A 289 -17.15 -11.25 -15.52
CA ASN A 289 -16.79 -10.47 -14.34
C ASN A 289 -16.87 -11.30 -13.06
N THR A 290 -16.08 -10.91 -12.06
CA THR A 290 -16.04 -11.55 -10.75
C THR A 290 -16.96 -10.85 -9.76
N TYR A 291 -17.78 -11.61 -9.04
CA TYR A 291 -18.77 -11.13 -8.08
C TYR A 291 -18.59 -11.78 -6.69
N ALA A 292 -19.11 -11.09 -5.67
CA ALA A 292 -19.28 -11.62 -4.34
C ALA A 292 -20.72 -12.13 -4.18
N LEU A 293 -20.87 -13.44 -3.99
CA LEU A 293 -22.15 -14.10 -3.74
C LEU A 293 -22.30 -14.32 -2.25
N ARG A 294 -23.22 -13.60 -1.61
CA ARG A 294 -23.59 -13.86 -0.22
C ARG A 294 -24.74 -14.85 -0.17
N ARG A 295 -24.48 -16.02 0.39
CA ARG A 295 -25.46 -17.07 0.65
C ARG A 295 -26.02 -16.95 2.06
N LEU A 296 -27.34 -17.04 2.19
CA LEU A 296 -28.04 -17.32 3.44
C LEU A 296 -28.54 -18.76 3.38
N GLU A 297 -27.97 -19.60 4.23
CA GLU A 297 -28.25 -21.03 4.30
C GLU A 297 -29.64 -21.29 4.91
N ASN A 298 -30.34 -22.31 4.42
CA ASN A 298 -31.67 -22.71 4.86
C ASN A 298 -32.75 -21.61 4.78
N PHE A 299 -32.55 -20.58 3.96
CA PHE A 299 -33.57 -19.57 3.67
C PHE A 299 -34.69 -20.15 2.80
N ARG A 300 -35.92 -20.09 3.30
CA ARG A 300 -37.12 -20.50 2.56
C ARG A 300 -37.90 -19.26 2.14
N LEU A 301 -38.04 -19.06 0.84
CA LEU A 301 -38.85 -17.98 0.29
C LEU A 301 -40.32 -18.28 0.53
N THR A 302 -40.99 -17.43 1.32
CA THR A 302 -42.44 -17.47 1.56
C THR A 302 -43.20 -16.56 0.60
N ASN A 303 -42.59 -15.44 0.21
CA ASN A 303 -43.22 -14.42 -0.62
C ASN A 303 -42.25 -13.97 -1.73
N GLU A 304 -42.63 -14.16 -3.00
CA GLU A 304 -41.81 -13.75 -4.15
C GLU A 304 -41.55 -12.23 -4.19
N ASN A 305 -42.45 -11.42 -3.63
CA ASN A 305 -42.26 -9.98 -3.54
C ASN A 305 -41.10 -9.60 -2.60
N ALA A 306 -40.70 -10.50 -1.70
CA ALA A 306 -39.53 -10.29 -0.86
C ALA A 306 -38.24 -10.17 -1.70
N ILE A 307 -38.08 -10.95 -2.77
CA ILE A 307 -36.91 -10.82 -3.67
C ILE A 307 -37.00 -9.52 -4.49
N ARG A 308 -38.23 -9.10 -4.85
CA ARG A 308 -38.45 -7.85 -5.60
C ARG A 308 -38.04 -6.60 -4.80
N SER A 309 -37.92 -6.68 -3.47
CA SER A 309 -37.43 -5.57 -2.64
C SER A 309 -35.98 -5.18 -2.94
N VAL A 310 -35.21 -6.02 -3.66
CA VAL A 310 -33.85 -5.71 -4.12
C VAL A 310 -33.84 -4.79 -5.34
N GLN A 311 -34.94 -4.66 -6.09
CA GLN A 311 -34.96 -3.87 -7.33
C GLN A 311 -34.61 -2.39 -7.15
N PRO A 312 -35.10 -1.67 -6.11
CA PRO A 312 -34.67 -0.30 -5.83
C PRO A 312 -33.16 -0.18 -5.57
N TRP A 313 -32.52 -1.19 -4.97
CA TRP A 313 -31.09 -1.19 -4.65
C TRP A 313 -30.21 -1.19 -5.89
N LYS A 314 -30.69 -1.71 -7.03
CA LYS A 314 -29.97 -1.67 -8.31
C LYS A 314 -29.73 -0.24 -8.82
N ARG A 315 -30.47 0.75 -8.31
CA ARG A 315 -30.34 2.17 -8.67
C ARG A 315 -29.39 2.93 -7.75
N ILE A 316 -28.98 2.34 -6.62
CA ILE A 316 -28.06 2.98 -5.67
C ILE A 316 -26.64 2.90 -6.23
N PHE A 317 -26.12 4.04 -6.67
CA PHE A 317 -24.75 4.17 -7.16
C PHE A 317 -23.97 5.12 -6.25
N ASN A 318 -23.20 4.55 -5.31
CA ASN A 318 -22.43 5.32 -4.34
C ASN A 318 -21.11 4.61 -4.00
N GLY A 319 -20.02 5.38 -3.93
CA GLY A 319 -18.67 4.84 -3.69
C GLY A 319 -18.46 4.17 -2.33
N SER A 320 -19.35 4.39 -1.37
CA SER A 320 -19.34 3.86 0.00
C SER A 320 -20.40 2.76 0.23
N VAL A 321 -21.07 2.28 -0.83
CA VAL A 321 -21.99 1.15 -0.80
C VAL A 321 -21.47 0.08 -1.75
N VAL A 322 -21.43 -1.18 -1.33
CA VAL A 322 -21.16 -2.29 -2.25
C VAL A 322 -22.40 -2.49 -3.11
N THR A 323 -22.25 -2.37 -4.43
CA THR A 323 -23.37 -2.45 -5.36
C THR A 323 -24.05 -3.82 -5.29
N VAL A 324 -25.38 -3.82 -5.24
CA VAL A 324 -26.20 -5.04 -5.29
C VAL A 324 -26.72 -5.20 -6.72
N HIS A 325 -26.38 -6.32 -7.36
CA HIS A 325 -26.72 -6.60 -8.75
C HIS A 325 -27.98 -7.43 -8.88
N ASP A 326 -28.13 -8.45 -8.04
CA ASP A 326 -29.24 -9.39 -8.13
C ASP A 326 -29.49 -10.17 -6.86
N ALA A 327 -30.65 -10.81 -6.79
CA ALA A 327 -31.00 -11.73 -5.71
C ALA A 327 -31.88 -12.87 -6.25
N PHE A 328 -31.58 -14.09 -5.84
CA PHE A 328 -32.35 -15.27 -6.25
C PHE A 328 -32.22 -16.40 -5.21
N THR A 329 -33.14 -17.35 -5.25
CA THR A 329 -33.06 -18.57 -4.45
C THR A 329 -32.53 -19.73 -5.27
N THR A 330 -31.82 -20.65 -4.63
CA THR A 330 -31.28 -21.84 -5.29
C THR A 330 -31.33 -23.05 -4.36
N ARG A 331 -31.32 -24.24 -4.98
CA ARG A 331 -31.13 -25.53 -4.30
C ARG A 331 -29.82 -26.22 -4.66
N ALA A 332 -28.95 -25.56 -5.43
CA ALA A 332 -27.69 -26.14 -5.89
C ALA A 332 -26.79 -26.62 -4.73
N PHE A 333 -26.82 -25.94 -3.58
CA PHE A 333 -26.06 -26.31 -2.39
C PHE A 333 -26.67 -27.47 -1.56
N GLY A 334 -27.73 -28.13 -2.04
CA GLY A 334 -28.42 -29.22 -1.33
C GLY A 334 -29.45 -28.75 -0.29
N ASP A 335 -29.56 -27.45 -0.04
CA ASP A 335 -30.55 -26.82 0.83
C ASP A 335 -31.28 -25.68 0.09
N SER A 336 -32.35 -25.14 0.68
CA SER A 336 -32.97 -23.91 0.17
C SER A 336 -32.14 -22.72 0.61
N SER A 337 -31.48 -22.05 -0.32
CA SER A 337 -30.57 -20.92 -0.04
C SER A 337 -31.02 -19.65 -0.77
N LEU A 338 -30.81 -18.48 -0.14
CA LEU A 338 -30.91 -17.17 -0.78
C LEU A 338 -29.50 -16.69 -1.15
N ILE A 339 -29.33 -16.23 -2.38
CA ILE A 339 -28.08 -15.64 -2.88
C ILE A 339 -28.31 -14.16 -3.19
N ILE A 340 -27.46 -13.30 -2.65
CA ILE A 340 -27.35 -11.89 -3.03
C ILE A 340 -26.04 -11.70 -3.81
N VAL A 341 -26.16 -11.19 -5.03
CA VAL A 341 -25.03 -10.92 -5.94
C VAL A 341 -24.57 -9.48 -5.74
N MET A 342 -23.29 -9.29 -5.40
CA MET A 342 -22.71 -7.98 -5.09
C MET A 342 -21.37 -7.79 -5.80
N ASP A 343 -20.91 -6.54 -5.89
CA ASP A 343 -19.56 -6.22 -6.35
C ASP A 343 -18.50 -6.95 -5.52
N TYR A 344 -17.54 -7.58 -6.22
CA TYR A 344 -16.37 -8.17 -5.58
C TYR A 344 -15.28 -7.13 -5.37
N HIS A 345 -14.76 -7.03 -4.15
CA HIS A 345 -13.62 -6.19 -3.81
C HIS A 345 -12.47 -7.07 -3.26
N PRO A 346 -11.41 -7.33 -4.06
CA PRO A 346 -10.34 -8.25 -3.67
C PRO A 346 -9.57 -7.74 -2.44
N CYS A 347 -9.14 -8.69 -1.60
CA CYS A 347 -8.39 -8.43 -0.36
C CYS A 347 -9.11 -7.52 0.65
N SER A 348 -10.44 -7.35 0.55
CA SER A 348 -11.20 -6.57 1.52
C SER A 348 -11.18 -7.23 2.90
N LYS A 349 -11.20 -6.41 3.95
CA LYS A 349 -11.34 -6.86 5.34
C LYS A 349 -12.51 -6.16 5.98
N SER A 350 -13.18 -6.78 6.94
CA SER A 350 -14.17 -6.05 7.74
C SER A 350 -13.47 -5.06 8.69
N LEU A 351 -14.16 -3.97 9.09
CA LEU A 351 -13.63 -3.07 10.14
C LEU A 351 -13.41 -3.82 11.46
N ALA A 352 -14.19 -4.87 11.72
CA ALA A 352 -13.96 -5.76 12.85
C ALA A 352 -12.61 -6.50 12.75
N GLU A 353 -12.31 -7.10 11.60
CA GLU A 353 -11.02 -7.76 11.35
C GLU A 353 -9.85 -6.77 11.42
N GLU A 354 -10.04 -5.53 11.00
CA GLU A 354 -8.95 -4.56 10.97
C GLU A 354 -8.63 -4.00 12.36
N HIS A 355 -9.66 -3.62 13.12
CA HIS A 355 -9.51 -2.88 14.38
C HIS A 355 -9.57 -3.78 15.62
N PHE A 356 -10.35 -4.85 15.63
CA PHE A 356 -10.54 -5.72 16.81
C PHE A 356 -9.67 -6.97 16.81
N LYS A 357 -8.53 -6.95 16.11
CA LYS A 357 -7.58 -8.07 16.07
C LYS A 357 -7.29 -8.52 17.50
N GLN A 358 -7.62 -9.78 17.79
CA GLN A 358 -7.18 -10.41 19.02
C GLN A 358 -5.65 -10.49 18.95
N SER A 359 -4.98 -9.57 19.65
CA SER A 359 -3.53 -9.64 19.83
C SER A 359 -3.23 -11.05 20.34
N PRO A 360 -2.39 -11.85 19.66
CA PRO A 360 -1.96 -13.14 20.18
C PRO A 360 -1.41 -12.87 21.57
N ILE A 361 -1.99 -13.55 22.57
CA ILE A 361 -1.60 -13.44 23.97
C ILE A 361 -0.07 -13.36 24.04
N PRO A 362 0.53 -12.27 24.54
CA PRO A 362 1.96 -12.23 24.68
C PRO A 362 2.31 -13.38 25.64
N ARG A 363 3.12 -14.34 25.17
CA ARG A 363 3.69 -15.42 26.02
C ARG A 363 4.54 -14.87 27.19
N TYR A 364 4.68 -13.55 27.30
CA TYR A 364 5.31 -12.85 28.40
C TYR A 364 4.29 -12.00 29.18
N GLN A 365 3.96 -12.45 30.39
CA GLN A 365 3.24 -11.67 31.39
C GLN A 365 4.10 -10.44 31.77
N GLY A 366 3.74 -9.25 31.32
CA GLY A 366 4.39 -8.01 31.79
C GLY A 366 4.30 -6.79 30.89
N ARG A 367 3.94 -6.94 29.60
CA ARG A 367 3.65 -5.79 28.73
C ARG A 367 2.22 -5.89 28.24
N GLN A 368 1.35 -5.03 28.78
CA GLN A 368 0.03 -4.79 28.21
C GLN A 368 0.22 -4.50 26.71
N SER A 369 -0.46 -5.26 25.86
CA SER A 369 -0.58 -4.93 24.43
C SER A 369 -1.05 -3.48 24.37
N ALA A 370 -0.21 -2.59 23.84
CA ALA A 370 -0.61 -1.20 23.65
C ALA A 370 -1.91 -1.22 22.84
N SER A 371 -3.01 -0.73 23.44
CA SER A 371 -4.24 -0.50 22.69
C SER A 371 -3.87 0.40 21.53
N SER A 372 -4.04 -0.07 20.28
CA SER A 372 -3.75 0.73 19.09
C SER A 372 -4.74 1.90 19.06
N HIS A 373 -4.34 3.04 19.61
CA HIS A 373 -5.10 4.28 19.50
C HIS A 373 -5.30 4.59 18.01
N ILE A 374 -6.56 4.76 17.61
CA ILE A 374 -6.91 4.98 16.20
C ILE A 374 -6.86 6.48 15.94
N PRO A 375 -6.11 6.95 14.93
CA PRO A 375 -6.07 8.37 14.62
C PRO A 375 -7.46 8.92 14.30
N GLU A 376 -7.79 10.08 14.86
CA GLU A 376 -9.12 10.68 14.73
C GLU A 376 -9.51 10.94 13.27
N GLN A 377 -8.55 11.31 12.41
CA GLN A 377 -8.75 11.50 10.98
C GLN A 377 -9.31 10.25 10.28
N VAL A 378 -8.94 9.05 10.76
CA VAL A 378 -9.49 7.78 10.23
C VAL A 378 -10.97 7.64 10.60
N LEU A 379 -11.34 8.00 11.84
CA LEU A 379 -12.72 7.95 12.30
C LEU A 379 -13.60 8.95 11.52
N TRP A 380 -13.12 10.19 11.33
CA TRP A 380 -13.81 11.17 10.50
C TRP A 380 -13.96 10.70 9.05
N GLY A 381 -12.92 10.09 8.49
CA GLY A 381 -12.98 9.45 7.17
C GLY A 381 -14.10 8.40 7.08
N TYR A 382 -14.27 7.54 8.09
CA TYR A 382 -15.35 6.55 8.12
C TYR A 382 -16.72 7.20 8.28
N ILE A 383 -16.86 8.19 9.18
CA ILE A 383 -18.11 8.92 9.39
C ILE A 383 -18.60 9.55 8.10
N VAL A 384 -17.73 10.31 7.42
CA VAL A 384 -18.07 11.03 6.19
C VAL A 384 -18.46 10.05 5.06
N GLN A 385 -17.71 8.96 4.90
CA GLN A 385 -18.00 7.97 3.87
C GLN A 385 -19.33 7.24 4.11
N ILE A 386 -19.62 6.86 5.35
CA ILE A 386 -20.88 6.20 5.69
C ILE A 386 -22.05 7.20 5.64
N ALA A 387 -21.85 8.46 6.05
CA ALA A 387 -22.86 9.50 5.90
C ALA A 387 -23.22 9.74 4.42
N SER A 388 -22.23 9.74 3.53
CA SER A 388 -22.46 9.80 2.07
C SER A 388 -23.28 8.60 1.57
N ALA A 389 -22.99 7.39 2.05
CA ALA A 389 -23.79 6.20 1.75
C ALA A 389 -25.25 6.35 2.22
N LEU A 390 -25.44 6.78 3.47
CA LEU A 390 -26.78 7.00 4.04
C LEU A 390 -27.56 8.06 3.27
N LYS A 391 -26.92 9.14 2.80
CA LYS A 391 -27.58 10.15 2.00
C LYS A 391 -28.13 9.59 0.69
N ALA A 392 -27.34 8.75 0.00
CA ALA A 392 -27.78 8.10 -1.23
C ALA A 392 -28.93 7.09 -0.98
N ILE A 393 -28.84 6.32 0.11
CA ILE A 393 -29.84 5.30 0.48
C ILE A 393 -31.15 5.96 0.93
N HIS A 394 -31.09 6.88 1.90
CA HIS A 394 -32.27 7.57 2.46
C HIS A 394 -32.95 8.44 1.41
N GLY A 395 -32.17 9.13 0.57
CA GLY A 395 -32.68 9.92 -0.55
C GLY A 395 -33.42 9.11 -1.61
N SER A 396 -33.22 7.79 -1.65
CA SER A 396 -33.94 6.87 -2.54
C SER A 396 -35.12 6.15 -1.87
N GLY A 397 -35.50 6.56 -0.65
CA GLY A 397 -36.60 5.93 0.10
C GLY A 397 -36.25 4.57 0.70
N LEU A 398 -34.97 4.31 0.95
CA LEU A 398 -34.46 3.06 1.54
C LEU A 398 -33.79 3.32 2.90
N ALA A 399 -33.40 2.25 3.59
CA ALA A 399 -32.58 2.29 4.81
C ALA A 399 -31.46 1.24 4.72
N ALA A 400 -30.31 1.50 5.33
CA ALA A 400 -29.18 0.58 5.30
C ALA A 400 -29.42 -0.67 6.18
N ARG A 401 -30.20 -0.52 7.25
CA ARG A 401 -30.70 -1.52 8.21
C ARG A 401 -29.62 -2.22 9.05
N LEU A 402 -28.38 -2.35 8.56
CA LEU A 402 -27.30 -3.02 9.27
C LEU A 402 -25.94 -2.33 9.06
N ILE A 403 -25.50 -1.57 10.07
CA ILE A 403 -24.23 -0.85 10.12
C ILE A 403 -23.45 -1.34 11.34
N THR A 404 -22.61 -2.34 11.14
CA THR A 404 -21.78 -2.93 12.20
C THR A 404 -20.35 -3.12 11.72
N PRO A 405 -19.35 -3.17 12.64
CA PRO A 405 -17.95 -3.36 12.25
C PRO A 405 -17.71 -4.58 11.36
N SER A 406 -18.48 -5.66 11.52
CA SER A 406 -18.34 -6.90 10.72
C SER A 406 -19.01 -6.84 9.33
N LYS A 407 -19.74 -5.76 9.02
CA LYS A 407 -20.49 -5.57 7.77
C LYS A 407 -20.14 -4.28 7.03
N VAL A 408 -19.14 -3.55 7.53
CA VAL A 408 -18.48 -2.47 6.80
C VAL A 408 -17.10 -2.99 6.36
N LEU A 409 -16.84 -2.96 5.06
CA LEU A 409 -15.59 -3.43 4.47
C LEU A 409 -14.61 -2.29 4.28
N LEU A 410 -13.35 -2.52 4.64
CA LEU A 410 -12.20 -1.76 4.20
C LEU A 410 -11.67 -2.38 2.90
N THR A 411 -11.80 -1.65 1.80
CA THR A 411 -11.47 -2.14 0.44
C THR A 411 -10.14 -1.60 -0.09
N ASN A 412 -9.71 -0.48 0.49
CA ASN A 412 -8.38 0.11 0.33
C ASN A 412 -8.06 0.92 1.60
N LYS A 413 -6.87 1.49 1.71
CA LYS A 413 -6.45 2.36 2.80
C LYS A 413 -7.51 3.46 3.03
N ASN A 414 -8.09 3.46 4.22
CA ASN A 414 -9.15 4.37 4.65
C ASN A 414 -10.39 4.44 3.76
N ARG A 415 -10.63 3.45 2.87
CA ARG A 415 -11.80 3.40 1.98
C ARG A 415 -12.80 2.34 2.43
N VAL A 416 -13.93 2.79 2.98
CA VAL A 416 -14.95 1.91 3.56
C VAL A 416 -16.20 1.77 2.68
N ARG A 417 -16.86 0.62 2.74
CA ARG A 417 -18.13 0.34 2.04
C ARG A 417 -19.12 -0.47 2.88
N LEU A 418 -20.40 -0.14 2.83
CA LEU A 418 -21.49 -0.93 3.41
C LEU A 418 -21.70 -2.20 2.56
N ASN A 419 -21.63 -3.39 3.18
CA ASN A 419 -21.62 -4.70 2.49
C ASN A 419 -22.82 -5.60 2.86
N ALA A 420 -23.84 -5.03 3.51
CA ALA A 420 -24.99 -5.79 3.99
C ALA A 420 -26.34 -5.17 3.60
N CYS A 421 -26.32 -4.21 2.68
CA CYS A 421 -27.50 -3.57 2.13
C CYS A 421 -28.40 -4.59 1.42
N SER A 422 -29.71 -4.32 1.35
CA SER A 422 -30.77 -5.16 0.75
C SER A 422 -31.10 -6.49 1.44
N ILE A 423 -30.19 -7.08 2.22
CA ILE A 423 -30.38 -8.43 2.79
C ILE A 423 -31.56 -8.45 3.77
N LEU A 424 -31.63 -7.47 4.68
CA LEU A 424 -32.71 -7.39 5.66
C LEU A 424 -34.04 -6.94 5.02
N ASP A 425 -34.01 -6.28 3.88
CA ASP A 425 -35.20 -5.94 3.08
C ASP A 425 -35.87 -7.20 2.50
N VAL A 426 -35.10 -8.24 2.21
CA VAL A 426 -35.62 -9.55 1.78
C VAL A 426 -36.01 -10.38 3.00
N VAL A 427 -35.10 -10.51 3.98
CA VAL A 427 -35.30 -11.42 5.13
C VAL A 427 -36.42 -10.95 6.05
N GLN A 428 -36.53 -9.65 6.27
CA GLN A 428 -37.55 -9.05 7.13
C GLN A 428 -38.59 -8.28 6.30
N PHE A 429 -38.90 -8.78 5.10
CA PHE A 429 -39.83 -8.15 4.17
C PHE A 429 -41.22 -7.89 4.78
N GLU A 430 -41.71 -8.85 5.57
CA GLU A 430 -43.02 -8.76 6.23
C GLU A 430 -42.99 -7.92 7.52
N ASN A 431 -41.80 -7.55 8.00
CA ASN A 431 -41.64 -6.75 9.20
C ASN A 431 -41.89 -5.27 8.87
N GLY A 432 -43.14 -4.84 9.02
CA GLY A 432 -43.65 -3.51 8.62
C GLY A 432 -43.19 -2.33 9.50
N ARG A 433 -41.92 -2.27 9.89
CA ARG A 433 -41.38 -1.07 10.57
C ARG A 433 -41.43 0.13 9.63
N PRO A 434 -41.88 1.31 10.09
CA PRO A 434 -41.93 2.49 9.25
C PRO A 434 -40.51 2.92 8.83
N LEU A 435 -40.38 3.41 7.59
CA LEU A 435 -39.10 3.78 7.01
C LEU A 435 -38.35 4.82 7.85
N SER A 436 -39.05 5.78 8.44
CA SER A 436 -38.46 6.81 9.30
C SER A 436 -37.75 6.22 10.54
N GLU A 437 -38.30 5.17 11.14
CA GLU A 437 -37.65 4.46 12.25
C GLU A 437 -36.40 3.69 11.78
N LEU A 438 -36.46 3.06 10.60
CA LEU A 438 -35.31 2.38 10.01
C LEU A 438 -34.17 3.37 9.73
N GLN A 439 -34.48 4.54 9.17
CA GLN A 439 -33.51 5.59 8.88
C GLN A 439 -32.93 6.23 10.16
N ALA A 440 -33.75 6.40 11.20
CA ALA A 440 -33.28 6.87 12.50
C ALA A 440 -32.35 5.83 13.18
N ASP A 441 -32.65 4.53 13.04
CA ASP A 441 -31.82 3.44 13.55
C ASP A 441 -30.47 3.36 12.82
N ASP A 442 -30.42 3.65 11.51
CA ASP A 442 -29.14 3.73 10.76
C ASP A 442 -28.18 4.75 11.39
N LEU A 443 -28.67 5.95 11.76
CA LEU A 443 -27.85 6.98 12.41
C LEU A 443 -27.36 6.53 13.79
N LEU A 444 -28.22 5.84 14.56
CA LEU A 444 -27.87 5.27 15.84
C LEU A 444 -26.79 4.18 15.71
N GLN A 445 -26.92 3.30 14.71
CA GLN A 445 -25.95 2.25 14.41
C GLN A 445 -24.61 2.84 13.98
N LEU A 446 -24.58 3.94 13.21
CA LEU A 446 -23.35 4.68 12.90
C LEU A 446 -22.67 5.20 14.18
N GLY A 447 -23.42 5.80 15.10
CA GLY A 447 -22.86 6.23 16.39
C GLY A 447 -22.26 5.07 17.19
N ARG A 448 -22.94 3.92 17.24
CA ARG A 448 -22.46 2.70 17.91
C ARG A 448 -21.21 2.12 17.23
N LEU A 449 -21.15 2.13 15.91
CA LEU A 449 -20.01 1.68 15.12
C LEU A 449 -18.75 2.47 15.51
N ILE A 450 -18.82 3.80 15.45
CA ILE A 450 -17.69 4.67 15.79
C ILE A 450 -17.30 4.51 17.25
N LEU A 451 -18.28 4.42 18.16
CA LEU A 451 -18.02 4.19 19.58
C LEU A 451 -17.25 2.89 19.83
N CYS A 452 -17.61 1.80 19.15
CA CYS A 452 -16.93 0.50 19.26
C CYS A 452 -15.49 0.57 18.74
N ILE A 453 -15.29 1.19 17.57
CA ILE A 453 -13.97 1.34 16.96
C ILE A 453 -13.08 2.22 17.84
N ALA A 454 -13.56 3.40 18.26
CA ALA A 454 -12.81 4.35 19.07
C ALA A 454 -12.36 3.78 20.43
N ASN A 455 -13.16 2.88 21.01
CA ASN A 455 -12.85 2.16 22.26
C ASN A 455 -12.07 0.86 22.04
N ASN A 456 -11.77 0.49 20.79
CA ASN A 456 -11.18 -0.79 20.41
C ASN A 456 -11.88 -1.99 21.08
N SER A 457 -13.23 -1.97 21.10
CA SER A 457 -14.03 -2.99 21.76
C SER A 457 -15.35 -3.23 21.01
N PRO A 458 -15.64 -4.47 20.58
CA PRO A 458 -16.87 -4.79 19.86
C PRO A 458 -18.13 -4.65 20.73
N THR A 459 -17.99 -4.64 22.07
CA THR A 459 -19.09 -4.56 23.03
C THR A 459 -19.21 -3.18 23.68
N ALA A 460 -18.47 -2.17 23.22
CA ALA A 460 -18.50 -0.81 23.79
C ALA A 460 -19.92 -0.19 23.81
N HIS A 461 -20.73 -0.52 22.81
CA HIS A 461 -22.12 -0.07 22.70
C HIS A 461 -23.03 -0.59 23.83
N LEU A 462 -22.65 -1.65 24.55
CA LEU A 462 -23.42 -2.17 25.70
C LEU A 462 -23.27 -1.29 26.95
N ASN A 463 -22.13 -0.60 27.09
CA ASN A 463 -21.88 0.34 28.18
C ASN A 463 -21.48 1.70 27.62
N MET A 464 -22.49 2.40 27.09
CA MET A 464 -22.30 3.66 26.38
C MET A 464 -21.71 4.76 27.27
N GLN A 465 -22.13 4.83 28.54
CA GLN A 465 -21.65 5.85 29.47
C GLN A 465 -20.13 5.80 29.66
N LYS A 466 -19.59 4.60 29.97
CA LYS A 466 -18.15 4.39 30.12
C LYS A 466 -17.39 4.62 28.82
N SER A 467 -17.96 4.19 27.70
CA SER A 467 -17.34 4.30 26.38
C SER A 467 -17.25 5.76 25.90
N ILE A 468 -18.23 6.60 26.24
CA ILE A 468 -18.21 8.05 25.98
C ILE A 468 -17.25 8.78 26.90
N GLU A 469 -17.09 8.33 28.15
CA GLU A 469 -16.07 8.87 29.05
C GLU A 469 -14.66 8.59 28.51
N HIS A 470 -14.41 7.39 28.00
CA HIS A 470 -13.16 7.06 27.33
C HIS A 470 -12.93 7.94 26.09
N LEU A 471 -13.96 8.09 25.24
CA LEU A 471 -13.92 8.97 24.07
C LEU A 471 -13.52 10.41 24.44
N SER A 472 -14.06 10.93 25.55
CA SER A 472 -13.78 12.27 26.08
C SER A 472 -12.32 12.47 26.51
N ARG A 473 -11.61 11.38 26.86
CA ARG A 473 -10.21 11.43 27.31
C ARG A 473 -9.22 11.23 26.17
N SER A 474 -9.64 10.59 25.09
CA SER A 474 -8.75 10.12 24.01
C SER A 474 -8.93 10.85 22.69
N TYR A 475 -10.02 11.58 22.49
CA TYR A 475 -10.35 12.25 21.23
C TYR A 475 -10.87 13.67 21.49
N THR A 476 -10.99 14.46 20.42
CA THR A 476 -11.48 15.85 20.54
C THR A 476 -12.93 15.91 21.02
N GLY A 477 -13.29 17.05 21.62
CA GLY A 477 -14.69 17.35 21.97
C GLY A 477 -15.63 17.30 20.77
N ARG A 478 -15.13 17.66 19.57
CA ARG A 478 -15.89 17.64 18.31
C ARG A 478 -16.33 16.24 17.93
N LEU A 479 -15.45 15.24 18.01
CA LEU A 479 -15.82 13.85 17.74
C LEU A 479 -16.82 13.35 18.79
N LYS A 480 -16.59 13.68 20.06
CA LYS A 480 -17.50 13.32 21.15
C LYS A 480 -18.91 13.85 20.91
N GLU A 481 -19.05 15.14 20.60
CA GLU A 481 -20.34 15.78 20.32
C GLU A 481 -21.06 15.13 19.14
N CYS A 482 -20.32 14.83 18.05
CA CYS A 482 -20.85 14.12 16.89
C CYS A 482 -21.39 12.72 17.26
N VAL A 483 -20.61 11.93 18.00
CA VAL A 483 -21.04 10.60 18.45
C VAL A 483 -22.22 10.69 19.41
N GLN A 484 -22.23 11.65 20.33
CA GLN A 484 -23.37 11.87 21.24
C GLN A 484 -24.65 12.26 20.47
N TRP A 485 -24.54 13.13 19.48
CA TRP A 485 -25.67 13.47 18.61
C TRP A 485 -26.23 12.25 17.87
N LEU A 486 -25.36 11.40 17.33
CA LEU A 486 -25.75 10.14 16.67
C LEU A 486 -26.41 9.14 17.64
N LEU A 487 -26.00 9.12 18.91
CA LEU A 487 -26.51 8.19 19.91
C LEU A 487 -27.78 8.65 20.62
N ASN A 488 -28.06 9.96 20.65
CA ASN A 488 -29.26 10.48 21.29
C ASN A 488 -30.53 9.99 20.57
N PRO A 489 -31.51 9.42 21.28
CA PRO A 489 -32.76 8.99 20.67
C PRO A 489 -33.50 10.18 20.05
N GLN A 490 -34.23 9.95 18.96
CA GLN A 490 -35.14 10.98 18.44
C GLN A 490 -36.19 11.32 19.49
N THR A 491 -36.41 12.61 19.72
CA THR A 491 -37.51 13.07 20.57
C THR A 491 -38.82 12.82 19.84
N THR A 492 -39.66 11.94 20.40
CA THR A 492 -40.97 11.63 19.85
C THR A 492 -41.82 12.91 19.75
N PRO A 493 -42.49 13.17 18.61
CA PRO A 493 -43.43 14.29 18.51
C PRO A 493 -44.58 14.05 19.48
N GLY A 494 -44.59 14.72 20.64
CA GLY A 494 -45.62 14.56 21.67
C GLY A 494 -45.15 14.73 23.11
N THR A 495 -43.84 14.71 23.39
CA THR A 495 -43.34 15.10 24.72
C THR A 495 -43.19 16.62 24.79
N PRO A 496 -43.86 17.32 25.74
CA PRO A 496 -43.69 18.75 25.90
C PRO A 496 -42.27 19.03 26.41
N THR A 497 -41.36 19.37 25.50
CA THR A 497 -40.11 20.03 25.87
C THR A 497 -40.42 21.46 26.29
N SER A 498 -39.78 21.90 27.39
CA SER A 498 -39.84 23.25 27.96
C SER A 498 -40.03 24.37 26.91
N PRO A 499 -40.83 25.42 27.19
CA PRO A 499 -41.19 26.48 26.21
C PRO A 499 -40.02 27.34 25.68
N THR A 500 -38.78 27.00 26.03
CA THR A 500 -37.54 27.66 25.59
C THR A 500 -36.66 26.81 24.67
N ALA A 501 -37.02 25.56 24.39
CA ALA A 501 -36.30 24.73 23.41
C ALA A 501 -36.95 24.87 22.03
N GLY A 502 -36.15 25.15 21.00
CA GLY A 502 -36.61 25.16 19.60
C GLY A 502 -37.36 23.87 19.26
N GLY A 503 -38.29 23.94 18.30
CA GLY A 503 -39.16 22.82 17.92
C GLY A 503 -38.42 21.51 17.65
N PRO A 504 -39.12 20.36 17.60
CA PRO A 504 -38.49 19.04 17.51
C PRO A 504 -37.55 18.98 16.30
N MET A 505 -36.25 18.95 16.57
CA MET A 505 -35.23 18.90 15.53
C MET A 505 -35.31 17.51 14.89
N GLN A 506 -35.76 17.45 13.64
CA GLN A 506 -35.84 16.20 12.89
C GLN A 506 -34.42 15.66 12.70
N LYS A 507 -34.11 14.49 13.27
CA LYS A 507 -32.79 13.88 13.18
C LYS A 507 -32.69 13.05 11.89
N ASP A 508 -32.49 13.74 10.78
CA ASP A 508 -32.30 13.12 9.46
C ASP A 508 -30.85 13.19 9.00
N ILE A 509 -30.57 12.55 7.86
CA ILE A 509 -29.23 12.53 7.27
C ILE A 509 -28.78 13.91 6.80
N ASP A 510 -29.71 14.78 6.37
CA ASP A 510 -29.39 16.11 5.89
C ASP A 510 -28.92 17.04 7.01
N THR A 511 -29.62 17.00 8.15
CA THR A 511 -29.20 17.70 9.37
C THR A 511 -27.84 17.19 9.86
N PHE A 512 -27.61 15.87 9.79
CA PHE A 512 -26.31 15.30 10.16
C PHE A 512 -25.18 15.81 9.25
N LEU A 513 -25.38 15.77 7.93
CA LEU A 513 -24.39 16.22 6.96
C LEU A 513 -24.07 17.70 7.10
N ALA A 514 -25.09 18.54 7.32
CA ALA A 514 -24.89 19.96 7.63
C ALA A 514 -24.04 20.13 8.90
N GLY A 515 -24.27 19.29 9.90
CA GLY A 515 -23.53 19.27 11.16
C GLY A 515 -22.06 18.85 11.05
N ILE A 516 -21.63 18.17 9.96
CA ILE A 516 -20.24 17.69 9.75
C ILE A 516 -19.59 18.25 8.47
N ALA A 517 -20.14 19.34 7.90
CA ALA A 517 -19.68 19.89 6.63
C ALA A 517 -18.19 20.27 6.60
N ASP A 518 -17.63 20.70 7.73
CA ASP A 518 -16.21 20.99 7.92
C ASP A 518 -15.33 19.73 7.72
N GLN A 519 -15.79 18.60 8.25
CA GLN A 519 -15.11 17.31 8.12
C GLN A 519 -15.28 16.74 6.72
N MET A 520 -16.44 16.95 6.10
CA MET A 520 -16.67 16.61 4.69
C MET A 520 -15.66 17.32 3.77
N ALA A 521 -15.45 18.63 3.95
CA ALA A 521 -14.48 19.39 3.17
C ALA A 521 -13.05 18.84 3.34
N THR A 522 -12.66 18.48 4.56
CA THR A 522 -11.33 17.92 4.87
C THR A 522 -11.13 16.54 4.23
N VAL A 523 -12.14 15.66 4.28
CA VAL A 523 -12.08 14.32 3.66
C VAL A 523 -12.14 14.43 2.13
N PHE A 524 -12.88 15.38 1.60
CA PHE A 524 -12.92 15.66 0.16
C PHE A 524 -11.56 16.12 -0.36
N ASP A 525 -10.91 17.08 0.32
CA ASP A 525 -9.55 17.53 -0.01
C ASP A 525 -8.53 16.38 0.03
N SER A 526 -8.61 15.52 1.07
CA SER A 526 -7.78 14.30 1.15
C SER A 526 -8.02 13.34 -0.03
N THR A 527 -9.24 13.31 -0.58
CA THR A 527 -9.59 12.49 -1.74
C THR A 527 -9.03 13.08 -3.04
N LEU A 528 -9.05 14.41 -3.20
CA LEU A 528 -8.43 15.10 -4.33
C LEU A 528 -6.92 14.87 -4.37
N HIS A 529 -6.24 14.93 -3.23
CA HIS A 529 -4.81 14.60 -3.16
C HIS A 529 -4.50 13.13 -3.49
N ALA A 530 -5.39 12.21 -3.11
CA ALA A 530 -5.27 10.81 -3.50
C ALA A 530 -5.48 10.61 -5.01
N GLU A 531 -6.38 11.37 -5.62
CA GLU A 531 -6.61 11.40 -7.07
C GLU A 531 -5.38 11.95 -7.83
N ASP A 532 -4.79 13.06 -7.38
CA ASP A 532 -3.55 13.61 -7.96
C ASP A 532 -2.40 12.58 -7.90
N THR A 533 -2.27 11.88 -6.77
CA THR A 533 -1.26 10.83 -6.59
C THR A 533 -1.50 9.64 -7.54
N LEU A 534 -2.76 9.27 -7.75
CA LEU A 534 -3.14 8.23 -8.70
C LEU A 534 -2.82 8.65 -10.14
N PHE A 535 -3.17 9.87 -10.55
CA PHE A 535 -2.86 10.40 -11.87
C PHE A 535 -1.36 10.54 -12.11
N ALA A 536 -0.59 10.98 -11.12
CA ALA A 536 0.87 11.05 -11.22
C ALA A 536 1.49 9.66 -11.43
N THR A 537 0.95 8.63 -10.78
CA THR A 537 1.41 7.24 -10.96
C THR A 537 0.98 6.68 -12.31
N LEU A 538 -0.27 6.92 -12.71
CA LEU A 538 -0.79 6.50 -14.02
C LEU A 538 -0.03 7.15 -15.17
N GLY A 539 0.38 8.42 -15.01
CA GLY A 539 1.23 9.12 -15.96
C GLY A 539 2.58 8.42 -16.17
N ARG A 540 3.23 7.94 -15.10
CA ARG A 540 4.48 7.15 -15.22
C ARG A 540 4.25 5.83 -15.95
N GLU A 541 3.19 5.11 -15.60
CA GLU A 541 2.85 3.83 -16.24
C GLU A 541 2.44 3.99 -17.72
N LEU A 542 1.83 5.13 -18.07
CA LEU A 542 1.54 5.48 -19.46
C LEU A 542 2.83 5.59 -20.27
N GLU A 543 3.85 6.28 -19.77
CA GLU A 543 5.15 6.39 -20.45
C GLU A 543 5.85 5.02 -20.53
N SER A 544 5.86 4.24 -19.44
CA SER A 544 6.36 2.85 -19.45
C SER A 544 5.68 2.00 -20.52
N SER A 545 4.37 2.14 -20.70
CA SER A 545 3.59 1.42 -21.72
C SER A 545 3.96 1.84 -23.15
N ARG A 546 4.21 3.14 -23.37
CA ARG A 546 4.66 3.68 -24.67
C ARG A 546 6.05 3.17 -25.01
N ILE A 547 6.98 3.26 -24.06
CA ILE A 547 8.35 2.76 -24.19
C ILE A 547 8.34 1.25 -24.47
N ALA A 548 7.53 0.46 -23.75
CA ALA A 548 7.44 -0.99 -24.00
C ALA A 548 7.03 -1.30 -25.45
N ARG A 549 6.02 -0.62 -25.99
CA ARG A 549 5.61 -0.77 -27.40
C ARG A 549 6.71 -0.34 -28.37
N LEU A 550 7.42 0.74 -28.07
CA LEU A 550 8.52 1.24 -28.90
C LEU A 550 9.70 0.26 -28.92
N LEU A 551 10.10 -0.26 -27.75
CA LEU A 551 11.12 -1.31 -27.62
C LEU A 551 10.74 -2.55 -28.42
N ILE A 552 9.49 -3.00 -28.33
CA ILE A 552 9.00 -4.14 -29.13
C ILE A 552 9.17 -3.87 -30.64
N LYS A 553 8.81 -2.67 -31.12
CA LYS A 553 9.02 -2.30 -32.54
C LYS A 553 10.50 -2.27 -32.93
N LEU A 554 11.35 -1.68 -32.10
CA LEU A 554 12.79 -1.64 -32.35
C LEU A 554 13.38 -3.06 -32.41
N ASN A 555 12.94 -3.97 -31.54
CA ASN A 555 13.37 -5.38 -31.57
C ASN A 555 12.84 -6.15 -32.79
N PHE A 556 11.67 -5.79 -33.34
CA PHE A 556 11.23 -6.35 -34.62
C PHE A 556 12.07 -5.88 -35.81
N ILE A 557 12.63 -4.67 -35.74
CA ILE A 557 13.40 -4.04 -36.82
C ILE A 557 14.87 -4.44 -36.75
N ASN A 558 15.49 -4.37 -35.57
CA ASN A 558 16.92 -4.52 -35.41
C ASN A 558 17.35 -6.00 -35.56
N GLU A 559 18.53 -6.23 -36.15
CA GLU A 559 19.21 -7.54 -36.23
C GLU A 559 18.35 -8.73 -36.70
N ARG A 560 17.65 -8.60 -37.84
CA ARG A 560 16.88 -9.70 -38.44
C ARG A 560 17.78 -10.69 -39.19
N PRO A 561 18.03 -11.91 -38.69
CA PRO A 561 18.98 -12.85 -39.30
C PRO A 561 18.58 -13.29 -40.71
N GLU A 562 17.27 -13.48 -40.96
CA GLU A 562 16.75 -13.95 -42.24
C GLU A 562 16.85 -12.91 -43.37
N LEU A 563 16.98 -11.64 -43.01
CA LEU A 563 17.21 -10.54 -43.95
C LEU A 563 18.67 -10.07 -43.95
N ASP A 564 19.46 -10.46 -42.94
CA ASP A 564 20.93 -10.37 -42.94
C ASP A 564 21.58 -11.45 -43.82
N ALA A 565 20.97 -12.64 -43.86
CA ALA A 565 21.48 -13.84 -44.52
C ALA A 565 20.62 -14.31 -45.68
N SER A 566 20.23 -13.41 -46.59
CA SER A 566 19.66 -13.80 -47.88
C SER A 566 20.73 -14.43 -48.80
N LEU A 567 21.06 -15.68 -48.47
CA LEU A 567 21.55 -16.82 -49.26
C LEU A 567 23.06 -16.93 -49.59
N PRO A 568 23.73 -18.06 -49.26
CA PRO A 568 24.91 -18.50 -50.00
C PRO A 568 24.47 -18.93 -51.41
N VAL A 569 24.96 -18.21 -52.42
CA VAL A 569 24.85 -18.60 -53.84
C VAL A 569 25.71 -19.85 -54.07
N PRO A 570 25.16 -21.00 -54.52
CA PRO A 570 25.97 -22.00 -55.19
C PRO A 570 26.37 -21.39 -56.54
N SER A 571 27.65 -21.01 -56.65
CA SER A 571 28.43 -20.78 -57.87
C SER A 571 27.67 -20.41 -59.15
N GLY A 572 27.85 -19.16 -59.63
CA GLY A 572 27.77 -18.88 -61.07
C GLY A 572 26.90 -17.73 -61.53
N SER A 573 26.80 -16.60 -60.82
CA SER A 573 26.41 -15.32 -61.43
C SER A 573 26.75 -14.14 -60.52
N THR A 574 27.59 -13.23 -61.01
CA THR A 574 28.04 -12.02 -60.32
C THR A 574 27.01 -10.89 -60.45
N THR A 575 26.09 -10.77 -59.50
CA THR A 575 25.45 -9.50 -59.12
C THR A 575 24.95 -9.57 -57.67
N ASN A 576 25.78 -9.04 -56.76
CA ASN A 576 25.56 -8.66 -55.35
C ASN A 576 24.58 -9.46 -54.47
N PRO A 577 25.07 -10.18 -53.43
CA PRO A 577 24.20 -10.62 -52.34
C PRO A 577 23.56 -9.38 -51.70
N THR A 578 22.24 -9.40 -51.58
CA THR A 578 21.45 -8.29 -51.06
C THR A 578 21.95 -7.89 -49.69
N SER A 579 22.31 -6.62 -49.61
CA SER A 579 22.81 -5.90 -48.45
C SER A 579 22.13 -6.31 -47.14
N ALA A 580 22.95 -6.62 -46.14
CA ALA A 580 22.55 -6.87 -44.76
C ALA A 580 21.44 -5.90 -44.34
N TRP A 581 20.29 -6.42 -43.92
CA TRP A 581 19.09 -5.64 -43.59
C TRP A 581 19.39 -4.48 -42.65
N ALA A 582 20.27 -4.70 -41.68
CA ALA A 582 20.67 -3.70 -40.70
C ALA A 582 21.69 -2.66 -41.24
N GLU A 583 22.29 -2.88 -42.42
CA GLU A 583 23.35 -2.02 -42.99
C GLU A 583 22.84 -1.06 -44.08
N THR A 584 21.52 -0.98 -44.29
CA THR A 584 20.94 -0.15 -45.37
C THR A 584 20.05 0.98 -44.88
N GLY A 585 20.26 2.16 -45.46
CA GLY A 585 19.35 3.30 -45.37
C GLY A 585 18.94 3.62 -43.93
N GLU A 586 17.62 3.62 -43.69
CA GLU A 586 17.06 3.98 -42.38
C GLU A 586 17.40 2.99 -41.27
N ARG A 587 17.62 1.71 -41.63
CA ARG A 587 17.90 0.63 -40.68
C ARG A 587 19.30 0.76 -40.10
N TYR A 588 20.24 1.32 -40.87
CA TYR A 588 21.62 1.54 -40.42
C TYR A 588 21.69 2.54 -39.26
N TYR A 589 21.06 3.72 -39.39
CA TYR A 589 21.08 4.67 -38.29
C TYR A 589 20.21 4.21 -37.10
N LEU A 590 19.21 3.33 -37.30
CA LEU A 590 18.48 2.70 -36.18
C LEU A 590 19.33 1.66 -35.43
N LYS A 591 20.15 0.89 -36.14
CA LYS A 591 21.16 0.01 -35.54
C LYS A 591 22.15 0.82 -34.69
N LEU A 592 22.67 1.93 -35.22
CA LEU A 592 23.57 2.80 -34.46
C LEU A 592 22.86 3.48 -33.29
N PHE A 593 21.57 3.83 -33.44
CA PHE A 593 20.78 4.36 -32.33
C PHE A 593 20.62 3.34 -31.20
N ARG A 594 20.38 2.06 -31.50
CA ARG A 594 20.40 0.99 -30.48
C ARG A 594 21.73 0.97 -29.75
N ASP A 595 22.85 1.02 -30.47
CA ASP A 595 24.18 1.01 -29.86
C ASP A 595 24.37 2.26 -28.95
N TYR A 596 23.93 3.44 -29.41
CA TYR A 596 23.94 4.69 -28.61
C TYR A 596 23.11 4.62 -27.33
N VAL A 597 21.97 3.92 -27.34
CA VAL A 597 21.06 3.83 -26.19
C VAL A 597 21.47 2.73 -25.21
N PHE A 598 21.79 1.54 -25.71
CA PHE A 598 21.92 0.33 -24.88
C PHE A 598 23.36 -0.17 -24.71
N HIS A 599 24.29 0.25 -25.58
CA HIS A 599 25.68 -0.23 -25.57
C HIS A 599 26.66 0.88 -25.16
N GLN A 600 26.25 1.73 -24.20
CA GLN A 600 27.12 2.76 -23.66
C GLN A 600 28.30 2.15 -22.90
N VAL A 601 29.47 2.76 -23.07
CA VAL A 601 30.69 2.45 -22.31
C VAL A 601 31.21 3.71 -21.62
N ASP A 602 31.85 3.55 -20.46
CA ASP A 602 32.53 4.64 -19.77
C ASP A 602 33.90 4.95 -20.41
N ALA A 603 34.61 5.94 -19.87
CA ALA A 603 35.94 6.33 -20.37
C ALA A 603 37.00 5.21 -20.27
N ASN A 604 36.74 4.15 -19.50
CA ASN A 604 37.62 3.00 -19.33
C ASN A 604 37.17 1.80 -20.20
N GLY A 605 36.08 1.95 -20.97
CA GLY A 605 35.49 0.88 -21.78
C GLY A 605 34.55 -0.07 -21.03
N HIS A 606 34.19 0.23 -19.77
CA HIS A 606 33.25 -0.60 -19.03
C HIS A 606 31.81 -0.30 -19.44
N PRO A 607 30.93 -1.33 -19.52
CA PRO A 607 29.53 -1.13 -19.90
C PRO A 607 28.77 -0.28 -18.87
N VAL A 608 27.96 0.66 -19.36
CA VAL A 608 27.16 1.58 -18.55
C VAL A 608 25.68 1.21 -18.64
N THR A 609 25.05 0.91 -17.50
CA THR A 609 23.61 0.58 -17.39
C THR A 609 22.81 1.75 -16.82
N ASN A 610 22.92 2.93 -17.43
CA ASN A 610 22.23 4.13 -16.97
C ASN A 610 20.78 4.17 -17.49
N LEU A 611 19.83 3.78 -16.65
CA LEU A 611 18.41 3.78 -17.01
C LEU A 611 17.87 5.18 -17.34
N ALA A 612 18.39 6.24 -16.73
CA ALA A 612 17.94 7.60 -17.02
C ALA A 612 18.23 7.99 -18.48
N HIS A 613 19.41 7.61 -18.99
CA HIS A 613 19.78 7.81 -20.39
C HIS A 613 18.84 7.05 -21.32
N VAL A 614 18.60 5.77 -21.03
CA VAL A 614 17.73 4.91 -21.84
C VAL A 614 16.32 5.49 -21.93
N LEU A 615 15.72 5.83 -20.79
CA LEU A 615 14.36 6.35 -20.75
C LEU A 615 14.25 7.72 -21.44
N ASP A 616 15.22 8.62 -21.24
CA ASP A 616 15.25 9.93 -21.90
C ASP A 616 15.34 9.80 -23.42
N CYS A 617 16.24 8.96 -23.93
CA CYS A 617 16.38 8.71 -25.37
C CYS A 617 15.10 8.12 -25.98
N LEU A 618 14.49 7.14 -25.31
CA LEU A 618 13.26 6.50 -25.81
C LEU A 618 12.07 7.46 -25.76
N ASN A 619 11.95 8.30 -24.74
CA ASN A 619 10.92 9.33 -24.67
C ASN A 619 11.11 10.38 -25.77
N LYS A 620 12.35 10.84 -26.01
CA LYS A 620 12.66 11.78 -27.11
C LYS A 620 12.38 11.17 -28.49
N LEU A 621 12.68 9.89 -28.67
CA LEU A 621 12.34 9.14 -29.88
C LEU A 621 10.83 9.04 -30.07
N ASP A 622 10.09 8.63 -29.04
CA ASP A 622 8.63 8.49 -29.13
C ASP A 622 7.94 9.85 -29.35
N ALA A 623 8.45 10.93 -28.74
CA ALA A 623 7.99 12.29 -28.98
C ALA A 623 8.35 12.79 -30.39
N GLY A 624 9.49 12.35 -30.96
CA GLY A 624 10.04 12.87 -32.21
C GLY A 624 10.63 14.26 -32.04
N SER A 625 11.49 14.44 -31.03
CA SER A 625 12.16 15.72 -30.74
C SER A 625 13.07 16.19 -31.89
N GLU A 626 13.23 17.51 -32.04
CA GLU A 626 14.18 18.13 -32.99
C GLU A 626 15.64 18.10 -32.48
N GLU A 627 15.86 17.63 -31.23
CA GLU A 627 17.19 17.41 -30.68
C GLU A 627 17.98 16.44 -31.55
N LYS A 628 19.24 16.82 -31.83
CA LYS A 628 20.17 16.05 -32.66
C LYS A 628 21.17 15.31 -31.78
N ILE A 629 21.44 14.06 -32.13
CA ILE A 629 22.46 13.22 -31.51
C ILE A 629 23.49 12.76 -32.53
N ALA A 630 24.69 12.48 -32.08
CA ALA A 630 25.77 11.92 -32.88
C ALA A 630 25.79 10.40 -32.70
N LEU A 631 25.57 9.66 -33.80
CA LEU A 631 25.62 8.21 -33.88
C LEU A 631 26.94 7.81 -34.53
N ILE A 632 27.75 7.04 -33.81
CA ILE A 632 29.10 6.66 -34.23
C ILE A 632 29.08 5.19 -34.66
N SER A 633 29.68 4.87 -35.80
CA SER A 633 29.85 3.49 -36.26
C SER A 633 30.82 2.72 -35.36
N ARG A 634 30.71 1.39 -35.35
CA ARG A 634 31.52 0.53 -34.45
C ARG A 634 33.02 0.56 -34.74
N ASP A 635 33.39 0.88 -35.97
CA ASP A 635 34.78 1.09 -36.39
C ASP A 635 35.28 2.51 -36.09
N GLU A 636 34.42 3.36 -35.50
CA GLU A 636 34.66 4.77 -35.18
C GLU A 636 34.99 5.65 -36.40
N GLN A 637 34.77 5.15 -37.62
CA GLN A 637 35.12 5.88 -38.84
C GLN A 637 34.02 6.83 -39.33
N ASN A 638 32.76 6.56 -38.99
CA ASN A 638 31.61 7.32 -39.45
C ASN A 638 30.82 7.91 -38.29
N VAL A 639 30.47 9.19 -38.40
CA VAL A 639 29.59 9.89 -37.46
C VAL A 639 28.39 10.44 -38.21
N LEU A 640 27.18 10.00 -37.82
CA LEU A 640 25.92 10.49 -38.35
C LEU A 640 25.26 11.42 -37.32
N ILE A 641 24.91 12.63 -37.73
CA ILE A 641 24.13 13.55 -36.89
C ILE A 641 22.67 13.45 -37.32
N VAL A 642 21.83 12.92 -36.43
CA VAL A 642 20.42 12.63 -36.72
C VAL A 642 19.55 13.21 -35.61
N SER A 643 18.39 13.77 -35.97
CA SER A 643 17.38 14.20 -34.99
C SER A 643 16.50 13.03 -34.53
N TYR A 644 15.96 13.11 -33.31
CA TYR A 644 14.98 12.12 -32.85
C TYR A 644 13.73 12.05 -33.74
N ARG A 645 13.36 13.16 -34.39
CA ARG A 645 12.30 13.20 -35.40
C ARG A 645 12.62 12.35 -36.62
N GLU A 646 13.84 12.40 -37.12
CA GLU A 646 14.30 11.55 -38.24
C GLU A 646 14.35 10.08 -37.83
N LEU A 647 14.85 9.79 -36.62
CA LEU A 647 14.84 8.44 -36.06
C LEU A 647 13.42 7.87 -35.97
N LYS A 648 12.47 8.65 -35.47
CA LYS A 648 11.06 8.23 -35.39
C LYS A 648 10.48 7.87 -36.75
N ARG A 649 10.75 8.70 -37.77
CA ARG A 649 10.35 8.41 -39.15
C ARG A 649 10.97 7.12 -39.66
N GLY A 650 12.25 6.88 -39.37
CA GLY A 650 12.93 5.63 -39.70
C GLY A 650 12.28 4.42 -39.04
N VAL A 651 11.94 4.49 -37.75
CA VAL A 651 11.23 3.41 -37.03
C VAL A 651 9.88 3.12 -37.68
N GLU A 652 9.09 4.16 -37.95
CA GLU A 652 7.76 4.01 -38.55
C GLU A 652 7.83 3.42 -39.95
N SER A 653 8.74 3.90 -40.79
CA SER A 653 8.98 3.43 -42.15
C SER A 653 9.44 1.98 -42.18
N ALA A 654 10.49 1.63 -41.43
CA ALA A 654 11.02 0.28 -41.36
C ALA A 654 10.00 -0.73 -40.79
N PHE A 655 9.19 -0.33 -39.81
CA PHE A 655 8.12 -1.19 -39.29
C PHE A 655 7.00 -1.41 -40.31
N GLN A 656 6.63 -0.38 -41.08
CA GLN A 656 5.62 -0.51 -42.14
C GLN A 656 6.09 -1.43 -43.28
N ASP A 657 7.37 -1.40 -43.63
CA ASP A 657 7.94 -2.33 -44.61
C ASP A 657 7.78 -3.79 -44.15
N LEU A 658 8.03 -4.08 -42.86
CA LEU A 658 7.83 -5.42 -42.29
C LEU A 658 6.36 -5.86 -42.35
N ILE A 659 5.42 -4.96 -42.02
CA ILE A 659 3.99 -5.26 -42.11
C ILE A 659 3.60 -5.58 -43.56
N LYS A 660 4.12 -4.83 -44.54
CA LYS A 660 3.85 -5.07 -45.96
C LYS A 660 4.42 -6.41 -46.42
N ALA A 661 5.66 -6.73 -46.05
CA ALA A 661 6.31 -7.99 -46.38
C ALA A 661 5.56 -9.21 -45.83
N GLY A 662 5.01 -9.11 -44.61
CA GLY A 662 4.19 -10.18 -44.02
C GLY A 662 2.88 -10.44 -44.78
N ARG A 663 2.31 -9.43 -45.43
CA ARG A 663 1.07 -9.59 -46.23
C ARG A 663 1.33 -10.20 -47.61
N THR A 664 2.52 -10.03 -48.16
CA THR A 664 2.87 -10.57 -49.49
C THR A 664 3.22 -12.06 -49.46
N SER A 665 3.71 -12.59 -48.33
CA SER A 665 4.00 -14.04 -48.18
C SER A 665 2.77 -14.92 -47.94
N GLY A 666 1.58 -14.33 -47.80
CA GLY A 666 0.31 -15.06 -47.62
C GLY A 666 -0.52 -15.26 -48.89
N ARG A 667 0.06 -15.04 -50.08
CA ARG A 667 -0.57 -15.32 -51.38
C ARG A 667 0.16 -16.41 -52.13
#